data_AF-A0A078BFM6-F1
#
_entry.id   AF-A0A078BFM6-F1
#
_cell.length_a   1.000
_cell.length_b   1.000
_cell.length_c   1.000
_cell.angle_alpha   90.00
_cell.angle_beta   90.00
_cell.angle_gamma   90.00
#
_symmetry.space_group_name_H-M   'P 1'
#
loop_
_entity.id
_entity.type
_entity.pdbx_description
1 polymer ?
#
loop_
_entity_poly.entity_id
_entity_poly.type
_entity_poly.pdbx_seq_one_letter_code
_entity_poly.pdbx_strand_id
1 'polypeptide(L)'
;MAETKPDQAKPPRDLRQELTNKLVQTLEQGQIPWNKPWAALRTGLPRNMETGREYRGGNRLMLMLEQVDRGYADPLYGTVKQINALGGRVKKGEHGLPVELWKEQPFYQRKDISFTLNGMRVKVFGEKNGRAEVGMPTEKEATLHVKTADLRVQRHTDQGPQHLSWDKARELDTWTSRVHTVFNVAQCEGLKLEALAPAPDFDPVARGESLKAAMARDGLSYGEHPEHAFYSPKRDQVVLPPRGAFNSELGNEQGAARYYGTLLHEIGHATGAAHRLNREGITGGHRFGSEGYAKEELRAEMFSLFAAAQTGIPYDPERHAAYVQDWAKALKNDKNEIFRAAAEAGKAVDYVLDKEQALQITQERQASVDAAMRAAEPSALGAGLTLINPDQIRPGIDLVDMEKNRMSRVLTVERNPAGTTTTTEQNLDTGTRRHMTYWEGDEIVATALSLKVKDPEQAINAEAQQGKTDSTKKPPTMHEALESSGWKQTPHGSYEKTFLLDKDRNKGGEFTRGQTVAEKILSVKTAPDGFVMAHGWEDIAVPVEAGLPPAQAVTELDNAAKERLMTEHGKSLGVTSIRGKGETQALPTKPPHEMTFAEFAQVATVRKLGPNHGREWEAFSDTMANGKSLGFADGPTAGGALRQVHKREVNNALYGNQLDTPEFLQKSMPSARVLDEYPDLQKKFAPVIEEHRQMLAKEDRKATEHQVMTESSPYEQAVQNFVTNGGKETDARRILDSELAGDVSAKALADALAFHCFANAVEADDLAVGILTEEQKKMLAKEDRKSSEYQMTKQAERAAGHDKPNAADPAADKSPEPPEADKPERPARPRLRQSHRKAAAMER
;
A
#
# COMPACT_ATOMS: atom_id res chain seq x y z
N MET A 1 -36.39 53.63 32.34
CA MET A 1 -35.09 52.95 32.24
C MET A 1 -35.27 51.80 31.28
N ALA A 2 -34.75 51.92 30.06
CA ALA A 2 -34.85 50.85 29.06
C ALA A 2 -33.75 49.82 29.38
N GLU A 3 -34.15 48.58 29.62
CA GLU A 3 -33.25 47.45 29.83
C GLU A 3 -32.40 47.23 28.57
N THR A 4 -31.10 47.48 28.69
CA THR A 4 -30.11 47.09 27.70
C THR A 4 -30.00 45.57 27.70
N LYS A 5 -30.50 44.93 26.63
CA LYS A 5 -30.23 43.51 26.35
C LYS A 5 -28.71 43.29 26.29
N PRO A 6 -28.18 42.20 26.90
CA PRO A 6 -26.77 41.89 26.83
C PRO A 6 -26.36 41.62 25.39
N ASP A 7 -25.30 42.30 24.97
CA ASP A 7 -24.66 42.19 23.66
C ASP A 7 -24.28 40.72 23.41
N GLN A 8 -24.99 40.04 22.51
CA GLN A 8 -24.66 38.68 22.12
C GLN A 8 -23.35 38.74 21.34
N ALA A 9 -22.24 38.44 22.01
CA ALA A 9 -20.93 38.34 21.39
C ALA A 9 -21.02 37.44 20.15
N LYS A 10 -20.67 37.97 18.98
CA LYS A 10 -20.64 37.21 17.73
C LYS A 10 -19.84 35.91 17.94
N PRO A 11 -20.31 34.77 17.43
CA PRO A 11 -19.58 33.53 17.54
C PRO A 11 -18.17 33.68 16.93
N PRO A 12 -17.15 33.03 17.50
CA PRO A 12 -15.80 33.09 16.97
C PRO A 12 -15.77 32.61 15.51
N ARG A 13 -14.97 33.30 14.70
CA ARG A 13 -14.82 33.05 13.26
C ARG A 13 -14.45 31.59 12.98
N ASP A 14 -15.19 30.93 12.10
CA ASP A 14 -14.97 29.53 11.73
C ASP A 14 -14.35 29.42 10.34
N LEU A 15 -13.02 29.32 10.30
CA LEU A 15 -12.26 29.33 9.05
C LEU A 15 -12.52 28.09 8.19
N ARG A 16 -12.78 26.94 8.80
CA ARG A 16 -13.12 25.73 8.05
C ARG A 16 -14.47 25.90 7.37
N GLN A 17 -15.46 26.42 8.09
CA GLN A 17 -16.77 26.68 7.50
C GLN A 17 -16.68 27.70 6.36
N GLU A 18 -15.96 28.81 6.54
CA GLU A 18 -15.78 29.82 5.49
C GLU A 18 -15.13 29.24 4.24
N LEU A 19 -14.07 28.45 4.40
CA LEU A 19 -13.42 27.79 3.28
C LEU A 19 -14.37 26.82 2.58
N THR A 20 -14.98 25.92 3.35
CA THR A 20 -15.90 24.91 2.79
C THR A 20 -17.03 25.59 2.04
N ASN A 21 -17.61 26.66 2.58
CA ASN A 21 -18.66 27.43 1.89
C ASN A 21 -18.17 27.98 0.55
N LYS A 22 -16.94 28.52 0.49
CA LYS A 22 -16.35 29.00 -0.76
C LYS A 22 -16.18 27.87 -1.79
N LEU A 23 -15.66 26.72 -1.36
CA LEU A 23 -15.46 25.55 -2.23
C LEU A 23 -16.80 24.99 -2.73
N VAL A 24 -17.77 24.85 -1.85
CA VAL A 24 -19.14 24.42 -2.17
C VAL A 24 -19.76 25.36 -3.19
N GLN A 25 -19.67 26.68 -3.00
CA GLN A 25 -20.24 27.66 -3.93
C GLN A 25 -19.67 27.49 -5.34
N THR A 26 -18.36 27.27 -5.46
CA THR A 26 -17.70 27.03 -6.75
C THR A 26 -18.15 25.70 -7.38
N LEU A 27 -18.24 24.62 -6.58
CA LEU A 27 -18.73 23.32 -7.06
C LEU A 27 -20.19 23.39 -7.54
N GLU A 28 -21.06 24.11 -6.83
CA GLU A 28 -22.46 24.30 -7.24
C GLU A 28 -22.61 25.09 -8.55
N GLN A 29 -21.62 25.90 -8.90
CA GLN A 29 -21.54 26.59 -10.20
C GLN A 29 -21.03 25.67 -11.32
N GLY A 30 -20.84 24.38 -11.05
CA GLY A 30 -20.28 23.40 -11.99
C GLY A 30 -18.77 23.55 -12.18
N GLN A 31 -18.08 24.32 -11.33
CA GLN A 31 -16.65 24.55 -11.42
C GLN A 31 -15.91 23.75 -10.36
N ILE A 32 -14.86 23.04 -10.74
CA ILE A 32 -14.00 22.32 -9.78
C ILE A 32 -12.97 23.33 -9.22
N PRO A 33 -13.01 23.70 -7.92
CA PRO A 33 -12.17 24.77 -7.36
C PRO A 33 -10.68 24.52 -7.51
N TRP A 34 -10.30 23.25 -7.59
CA TRP A 34 -8.95 22.74 -7.68
C TRP A 34 -8.58 22.23 -9.07
N ASN A 35 -9.36 22.56 -10.10
CA ASN A 35 -8.91 22.46 -11.48
C ASN A 35 -7.89 23.58 -11.75
N LYS A 36 -6.61 23.27 -11.58
CA LYS A 36 -5.48 24.21 -11.72
C LYS A 36 -4.35 23.53 -12.48
N PRO A 37 -3.45 24.31 -13.12
CA PRO A 37 -2.24 23.76 -13.75
C PRO A 37 -1.23 23.33 -12.68
N TRP A 38 -1.44 22.20 -12.02
CA TRP A 38 -0.62 21.71 -10.91
C TRP A 38 0.85 21.47 -11.28
N ALA A 39 1.13 21.26 -12.56
CA ALA A 39 2.48 21.25 -13.11
C ALA A 39 3.24 22.59 -12.91
N ALA A 40 2.57 23.69 -12.57
CA ALA A 40 3.21 24.94 -12.17
C ALA A 40 3.91 24.83 -10.79
N LEU A 41 3.56 23.84 -9.98
CA LEU A 41 4.14 23.61 -8.64
C LEU A 41 5.33 22.65 -8.65
N ARG A 42 5.98 22.45 -9.80
CA ARG A 42 7.16 21.59 -9.97
C ARG A 42 8.36 21.95 -9.09
N THR A 43 8.38 23.16 -8.52
CA THR A 43 9.39 23.60 -7.54
C THR A 43 9.19 22.99 -6.15
N GLY A 44 8.03 22.35 -5.90
CA GLY A 44 7.75 21.57 -4.69
C GLY A 44 6.46 21.97 -3.99
N LEU A 45 6.05 21.15 -3.01
CA LEU A 45 4.89 21.42 -2.18
C LEU A 45 5.14 22.53 -1.15
N PRO A 46 4.10 23.24 -0.65
CA PRO A 46 4.24 24.26 0.37
C PRO A 46 5.02 23.78 1.60
N ARG A 47 6.05 24.54 2.01
CA ARG A 47 6.90 24.21 3.17
C ARG A 47 7.08 25.39 4.09
N ASN A 48 7.36 25.10 5.35
CA ASN A 48 7.67 26.13 6.33
C ASN A 48 9.07 26.69 6.09
N MET A 49 9.19 28.02 5.95
CA MET A 49 10.46 28.70 5.61
C MET A 49 11.58 28.55 6.65
N GLU A 50 11.24 28.28 7.92
CA GLU A 50 12.25 28.13 8.98
C GLU A 50 12.71 26.68 9.13
N THR A 51 11.77 25.74 9.03
CA THR A 51 12.05 24.31 9.32
C THR A 51 12.22 23.44 8.08
N GLY A 52 11.89 23.95 6.89
CA GLY A 52 11.86 23.19 5.65
C GLY A 52 10.75 22.11 5.58
N ARG A 53 9.96 21.94 6.65
CA ARG A 53 8.94 20.88 6.72
C ARG A 53 7.74 21.22 5.83
N GLU A 54 7.30 20.24 5.06
CA GLU A 54 6.10 20.37 4.23
C GLU A 54 4.83 20.51 5.08
N TYR A 55 3.92 21.38 4.63
CA TYR A 55 2.57 21.44 5.18
C TYR A 55 1.78 20.18 4.77
N ARG A 56 0.81 19.80 5.61
CA ARG A 56 0.04 18.54 5.47
C ARG A 56 -1.47 18.79 5.51
N GLY A 57 -2.23 17.87 4.94
CA GLY A 57 -3.70 17.87 4.96
C GLY A 57 -4.29 19.15 4.38
N GLY A 58 -5.35 19.68 5.01
CA GLY A 58 -5.99 20.90 4.50
C GLY A 58 -5.09 22.13 4.40
N ASN A 59 -4.03 22.24 5.24
CA ASN A 59 -3.05 23.31 5.08
C ASN A 59 -2.28 23.18 3.77
N ARG A 60 -1.92 21.95 3.36
CA ARG A 60 -1.26 21.68 2.07
C ARG A 60 -2.14 22.13 0.92
N LEU A 61 -3.39 21.66 0.89
CA LEU A 61 -4.37 22.01 -0.14
C LEU A 61 -4.54 23.52 -0.27
N MET A 62 -4.74 24.22 0.86
CA MET A 62 -4.99 25.65 0.86
C MET A 62 -3.82 26.48 0.36
N LEU A 63 -2.61 26.13 0.80
CA LEU A 63 -1.41 26.83 0.37
C LEU A 63 -1.10 26.54 -1.09
N MET A 64 -1.37 25.32 -1.58
CA MET A 64 -1.23 24.99 -3.00
C MET A 64 -2.18 25.79 -3.89
N LEU A 65 -3.46 25.90 -3.50
CA LEU A 65 -4.46 26.68 -4.24
C LEU A 65 -4.03 28.15 -4.35
N GLU A 66 -3.62 28.76 -3.24
CA GLU A 66 -3.12 30.14 -3.24
C GLU A 66 -1.85 30.30 -4.06
N GLN A 67 -0.92 29.35 -3.94
CA GLN A 67 0.34 29.39 -4.68
C GLN A 67 0.09 29.47 -6.19
N VAL A 68 -0.84 28.66 -6.69
CA VAL A 68 -1.21 28.69 -8.12
C VAL A 68 -2.01 29.94 -8.46
N ASP A 69 -3.02 30.31 -7.66
CA ASP A 69 -3.87 31.48 -7.91
C ASP A 69 -3.09 32.80 -7.94
N ARG A 70 -2.01 32.89 -7.16
CA ARG A 70 -1.13 34.06 -7.10
C ARG A 70 0.10 33.96 -8.00
N GLY A 71 0.35 32.81 -8.60
CA GLY A 71 1.57 32.56 -9.38
C GLY A 71 2.85 32.61 -8.55
N TYR A 72 2.79 32.20 -7.28
CA TYR A 72 3.99 32.14 -6.43
C TYR A 72 4.87 30.95 -6.84
N ALA A 73 6.09 31.24 -7.30
CA ALA A 73 7.04 30.22 -7.73
C ALA A 73 7.69 29.46 -6.55
N ASP A 74 7.95 30.16 -5.45
CA ASP A 74 8.61 29.61 -4.26
C ASP A 74 7.56 29.02 -3.28
N PRO A 75 7.68 27.74 -2.87
CA PRO A 75 6.72 27.11 -1.98
C PRO A 75 6.91 27.46 -0.49
N LEU A 76 7.82 28.36 -0.13
CA LEU A 76 8.10 28.69 1.27
C LEU A 76 7.08 29.67 1.87
N TYR A 77 6.53 29.27 3.03
CA TYR A 77 5.60 30.06 3.83
C TYR A 77 6.05 30.19 5.28
N GLY A 78 5.77 31.32 5.92
CA GLY A 78 6.13 31.56 7.31
C GLY A 78 5.30 32.62 8.00
N THR A 79 5.28 32.57 9.33
CA THR A 79 4.61 33.60 10.14
C THR A 79 5.44 34.88 10.18
N VAL A 80 4.81 36.02 10.49
CA VAL A 80 5.53 37.31 10.69
C VAL A 80 6.71 37.16 11.66
N LYS A 81 6.54 36.37 12.73
CA LYS A 81 7.61 36.11 13.70
C LYS A 81 8.82 35.42 13.04
N GLN A 82 8.57 34.42 12.20
CA GLN A 82 9.62 33.68 11.49
C GLN A 82 10.30 34.56 10.44
N ILE A 83 9.51 35.32 9.68
CA ILE A 83 10.00 36.27 8.66
C ILE A 83 10.95 37.30 9.30
N ASN A 84 10.54 37.88 10.43
CA ASN A 84 11.37 38.83 11.18
C ASN A 84 12.64 38.17 11.73
N ALA A 85 12.56 36.92 12.20
CA ALA A 85 13.73 36.18 12.68
C ALA A 85 14.75 35.90 11.56
N LEU A 86 14.27 35.75 10.32
CA LEU A 86 15.10 35.61 9.11
C LEU A 86 15.58 36.96 8.53
N GLY A 87 15.35 38.06 9.26
CA GLY A 87 15.76 39.41 8.86
C GLY A 87 14.88 40.08 7.81
N GLY A 88 13.79 39.42 7.40
CA GLY A 88 12.83 39.97 6.46
C GLY A 88 11.66 40.67 7.13
N ARG A 89 10.77 41.22 6.31
CA ARG A 89 9.47 41.76 6.73
C ARG A 89 8.43 41.51 5.64
N VAL A 90 7.16 41.43 6.04
CA VAL A 90 6.04 41.36 5.10
C VAL A 90 5.87 42.73 4.43
N LYS A 91 5.69 42.75 3.10
CA LYS A 91 5.45 43.98 2.34
C LYS A 91 4.14 44.64 2.78
N LYS A 92 4.10 45.97 2.75
CA LYS A 92 2.91 46.73 3.18
C LYS A 92 1.72 46.41 2.28
N GLY A 93 0.58 46.03 2.88
CA GLY A 93 -0.67 45.73 2.18
C GLY A 93 -0.87 44.24 1.84
N GLU A 94 0.13 43.39 2.09
CA GLU A 94 0.00 41.95 1.89
C GLU A 94 -0.90 41.30 2.94
N HIS A 95 -1.66 40.30 2.51
CA HIS A 95 -2.53 39.50 3.37
C HIS A 95 -2.04 38.05 3.40
N GLY A 96 -1.84 37.51 4.59
CA GLY A 96 -1.41 36.14 4.78
C GLY A 96 -2.60 35.19 4.87
N LEU A 97 -2.31 33.89 4.74
CA LEU A 97 -3.29 32.82 4.84
C LEU A 97 -3.32 32.20 6.24
N PRO A 98 -4.50 31.90 6.79
CA PRO A 98 -4.59 31.15 8.03
C PRO A 98 -4.33 29.65 7.77
N VAL A 99 -3.47 29.06 8.60
CA VAL A 99 -3.22 27.62 8.68
C VAL A 99 -3.50 27.12 10.09
N GLU A 100 -3.96 25.88 10.22
CA GLU A 100 -4.27 25.28 11.51
C GLU A 100 -3.18 24.33 11.98
N LEU A 101 -2.71 24.52 13.21
CA LEU A 101 -1.82 23.61 13.90
C LEU A 101 -2.58 22.86 14.98
N TRP A 102 -2.74 21.56 14.78
CA TRP A 102 -3.37 20.66 15.74
C TRP A 102 -2.32 20.13 16.71
N LYS A 103 -2.62 20.22 18.01
CA LYS A 103 -1.81 19.66 19.08
C LYS A 103 -2.72 18.93 20.05
N GLU A 104 -2.25 17.79 20.51
CA GLU A 104 -2.81 17.15 21.68
C GLU A 104 -2.71 18.13 22.84
N GLN A 105 -3.83 18.33 23.52
CA GLN A 105 -3.94 18.99 24.80
C GLN A 105 -4.19 17.90 25.83
N PRO A 106 -3.14 17.48 26.54
CA PRO A 106 -3.28 16.55 27.64
C PRO A 106 -4.26 17.10 28.67
N PHE A 107 -4.96 16.22 29.37
CA PHE A 107 -5.97 16.54 30.35
C PHE A 107 -5.43 17.46 31.44
N TYR A 108 -4.15 17.31 31.78
CA TYR A 108 -3.47 18.14 32.77
C TYR A 108 -3.21 19.58 32.35
N GLN A 109 -3.45 19.93 31.08
CA GLN A 109 -3.45 21.30 30.58
C GLN A 109 -4.86 21.87 30.41
N ARG A 110 -5.91 21.11 30.72
CA ARG A 110 -7.30 21.58 30.64
C ARG A 110 -7.64 22.49 31.81
N LYS A 111 -8.46 23.52 31.54
CA LYS A 111 -8.87 24.50 32.56
C LYS A 111 -9.89 23.95 33.55
N ASP A 112 -10.66 22.93 33.14
CA ASP A 112 -11.65 22.26 33.98
C ASP A 112 -11.01 21.21 34.91
N ILE A 113 -9.68 21.02 34.88
CA ILE A 113 -9.00 20.02 35.71
C ILE A 113 -8.01 20.68 36.65
N SER A 114 -7.99 20.23 37.90
CA SER A 114 -7.00 20.66 38.90
C SER A 114 -6.40 19.49 39.65
N PHE A 115 -5.17 19.68 40.11
CA PHE A 115 -4.38 18.66 40.77
C PHE A 115 -4.07 19.07 42.20
N THR A 116 -4.09 18.11 43.12
CA THR A 116 -3.57 18.29 44.47
C THR A 116 -2.56 17.21 44.83
N LEU A 117 -1.48 17.61 45.49
CA LEU A 117 -0.46 16.74 46.08
C LEU A 117 -0.45 17.00 47.58
N ASN A 118 -0.67 15.97 48.40
CA ASN A 118 -0.75 16.11 49.86
C ASN A 118 -1.69 17.25 50.33
N GLY A 119 -2.80 17.48 49.60
CA GLY A 119 -3.76 18.55 49.88
C GLY A 119 -3.40 19.93 49.34
N MET A 120 -2.19 20.13 48.80
CA MET A 120 -1.77 21.38 48.17
C MET A 120 -2.09 21.37 46.67
N ARG A 121 -2.67 22.46 46.15
CA ARG A 121 -2.92 22.59 44.70
C ARG A 121 -1.59 22.73 43.96
N VAL A 122 -1.39 21.93 42.92
CA VAL A 122 -0.17 21.94 42.10
C VAL A 122 -0.52 22.12 40.62
N LYS A 123 0.44 22.59 39.83
CA LYS A 123 0.32 22.66 38.36
C LYS A 123 1.16 21.54 37.76
N VAL A 124 0.57 20.75 36.87
CA VAL A 124 1.29 19.70 36.13
C VAL A 124 1.75 20.29 34.79
N PHE A 125 3.00 20.03 34.43
CA PHE A 125 3.60 20.50 33.17
C PHE A 125 3.82 19.39 32.15
N GLY A 126 4.03 18.17 32.62
CA GLY A 126 4.26 17.01 31.78
C GLY A 126 4.16 15.71 32.57
N GLU A 127 4.16 14.60 31.84
CA GLU A 127 4.19 13.25 32.40
C GLU A 127 5.15 12.40 31.58
N LYS A 128 5.96 11.59 32.28
CA LYS A 128 6.89 10.65 31.67
C LYS A 128 7.09 9.45 32.58
N ASN A 129 6.93 8.25 32.04
CA ASN A 129 7.15 6.99 32.75
C ASN A 129 6.34 6.88 34.07
N GLY A 130 5.09 7.38 34.10
CA GLY A 130 4.22 7.30 35.28
C GLY A 130 4.59 8.29 36.38
N ARG A 131 5.40 9.30 36.04
CA ARG A 131 5.73 10.42 36.92
C ARG A 131 5.31 11.74 36.29
N ALA A 132 4.61 12.54 37.07
CA ALA A 132 4.19 13.88 36.69
C ALA A 132 5.23 14.91 37.12
N GLU A 133 5.57 15.82 36.22
CA GLU A 133 6.32 17.03 36.53
C GLU A 133 5.36 18.08 37.08
N VAL A 134 5.52 18.45 38.36
CA VAL A 134 4.65 19.39 39.05
C VAL A 134 5.40 20.63 39.52
N GLY A 135 4.83 21.81 39.27
CA GLY A 135 5.28 23.05 39.86
C GLY A 135 4.68 23.27 41.24
N MET A 136 5.53 23.62 42.20
CA MET A 136 5.10 23.94 43.56
C MET A 136 4.62 25.40 43.65
N PRO A 137 3.53 25.69 44.37
CA PRO A 137 3.05 27.07 44.55
C PRO A 137 4.05 27.97 45.31
N THR A 138 4.90 27.37 46.14
CA THR A 138 5.83 28.06 47.04
C THR A 138 7.14 28.45 46.37
N GLU A 139 7.48 27.87 45.21
CA GLU A 139 8.74 28.10 44.50
C GLU A 139 8.47 28.24 43.00
N LYS A 140 8.57 29.47 42.49
CA LYS A 140 8.16 29.82 41.11
C LYS A 140 8.93 29.09 40.00
N GLU A 141 10.08 28.48 40.31
CA GLU A 141 10.97 27.86 39.32
C GLU A 141 11.32 26.40 39.60
N ALA A 142 10.88 25.83 40.74
CA ALA A 142 11.18 24.44 41.08
C ALA A 142 10.08 23.49 40.59
N THR A 143 10.43 22.54 39.73
CA THR A 143 9.56 21.42 39.35
C THR A 143 9.98 20.14 40.08
N LEU A 144 9.00 19.36 40.53
CA LEU A 144 9.18 18.08 41.23
C LEU A 144 8.63 16.94 40.36
N HIS A 145 9.29 15.79 40.37
CA HIS A 145 8.80 14.59 39.68
C HIS A 145 8.13 13.63 40.67
N VAL A 146 6.80 13.64 40.70
CA VAL A 146 5.98 12.82 41.63
C VAL A 146 5.33 11.65 40.92
N LYS A 147 5.05 10.55 41.64
CA LYS A 147 4.27 9.47 41.04
C LYS A 147 2.85 9.97 40.75
N THR A 148 2.31 9.60 39.61
CA THR A 148 0.94 9.99 39.23
C THR A 148 -0.11 9.50 40.23
N ALA A 149 0.13 8.35 40.88
CA ALA A 149 -0.70 7.80 41.94
C ALA A 149 -0.79 8.68 43.21
N ASP A 150 0.19 9.55 43.45
CA ASP A 150 0.22 10.45 44.60
C ASP A 150 -0.59 11.74 44.36
N LEU A 151 -1.03 11.97 43.12
CA LEU A 151 -1.80 13.14 42.72
C LEU A 151 -3.29 12.83 42.73
N ARG A 152 -4.07 13.72 43.37
CA ARG A 152 -5.52 13.71 43.23
C ARG A 152 -5.92 14.60 42.06
N VAL A 153 -6.62 14.02 41.09
CA VAL A 153 -7.16 14.71 39.92
C VAL A 153 -8.63 15.04 40.18
N GLN A 154 -8.99 16.31 40.00
CA GLN A 154 -10.36 16.80 40.17
C GLN A 154 -10.80 17.54 38.92
N ARG A 155 -11.90 17.10 38.31
CA ARG A 155 -12.56 17.76 37.20
C ARG A 155 -13.73 18.59 37.70
N HIS A 156 -13.81 19.84 37.27
CA HIS A 156 -14.90 20.77 37.58
C HIS A 156 -15.94 20.71 36.46
N THR A 157 -17.15 20.29 36.79
CA THR A 157 -18.28 20.21 35.84
C THR A 157 -19.46 21.02 36.35
N ASP A 158 -20.43 21.30 35.48
CA ASP A 158 -21.67 22.01 35.87
C ASP A 158 -22.49 21.23 36.92
N GLN A 159 -22.30 19.91 37.01
CA GLN A 159 -22.91 19.04 38.01
C GLN A 159 -22.09 18.93 39.31
N GLY A 160 -20.99 19.68 39.43
CA GLY A 160 -20.09 19.67 40.57
C GLY A 160 -18.73 19.02 40.29
N PRO A 161 -17.83 18.99 41.30
CA PRO A 161 -16.50 18.42 41.14
C PRO A 161 -16.50 16.88 41.15
N GLN A 162 -15.86 16.28 40.14
CA GLN A 162 -15.65 14.84 40.03
C GLN A 162 -14.19 14.49 40.29
N HIS A 163 -13.95 13.48 41.13
CA HIS A 163 -12.60 12.97 41.37
C HIS A 163 -12.30 11.84 40.38
N LEU A 164 -11.12 11.88 39.77
CA LEU A 164 -10.69 10.92 38.77
C LEU A 164 -9.35 10.30 39.19
N SER A 165 -9.13 9.04 38.80
CA SER A 165 -7.77 8.50 38.75
C SER A 165 -7.00 9.17 37.61
N TRP A 166 -5.67 9.11 37.67
CA TRP A 166 -4.83 9.62 36.59
C TRP A 166 -5.16 8.97 35.24
N ASP A 167 -5.29 7.64 35.22
CA ASP A 167 -5.61 6.89 34.01
C ASP A 167 -6.99 7.22 33.47
N LYS A 168 -7.98 7.41 34.36
CA LYS A 168 -9.32 7.81 33.92
C LYS A 168 -9.32 9.24 33.36
N ALA A 169 -8.45 10.10 33.87
CA ALA A 169 -8.30 11.46 33.37
C ALA A 169 -7.60 11.53 32.01
N ARG A 170 -6.73 10.55 31.65
CA ARG A 170 -6.16 10.44 30.29
C ARG A 170 -7.21 10.24 29.21
N GLU A 171 -8.35 9.62 29.53
CA GLU A 171 -9.48 9.55 28.59
C GLU A 171 -10.08 10.94 28.26
N LEU A 172 -9.71 11.99 28.99
CA LEU A 172 -10.10 13.38 28.75
C LEU A 172 -9.06 14.17 27.93
N ASP A 173 -7.95 13.53 27.51
CA ASP A 173 -7.03 14.11 26.55
C ASP A 173 -7.82 14.52 25.30
N THR A 174 -7.57 15.74 24.84
CA THR A 174 -8.30 16.32 23.73
C THR A 174 -7.34 16.89 22.70
N TRP A 175 -7.84 17.22 21.52
CA TRP A 175 -7.08 17.93 20.51
C TRP A 175 -7.48 19.40 20.51
N THR A 176 -6.49 20.28 20.46
CA THR A 176 -6.70 21.71 20.26
C THR A 176 -6.06 22.15 18.95
N SER A 177 -6.74 23.04 18.24
CA SER A 177 -6.19 23.71 17.09
C SER A 177 -5.77 25.13 17.46
N ARG A 178 -4.69 25.61 16.84
CA ARG A 178 -4.32 27.02 16.83
C ARG A 178 -4.19 27.48 15.39
N VAL A 179 -4.78 28.64 15.11
CA VAL A 179 -4.64 29.28 13.80
C VAL A 179 -3.40 30.15 13.81
N HIS A 180 -2.59 30.00 12.78
CA HIS A 180 -1.44 30.85 12.50
C HIS A 180 -1.60 31.48 11.13
N THR A 181 -1.29 32.76 10.98
CA THR A 181 -1.27 33.41 9.67
C THR A 181 0.14 33.32 9.09
N VAL A 182 0.24 32.79 7.87
CA VAL A 182 1.50 32.61 7.14
C VAL A 182 1.50 33.40 5.84
N PHE A 183 2.68 33.82 5.40
CA PHE A 183 2.91 34.60 4.19
C PHE A 183 3.92 33.86 3.33
N ASN A 184 3.73 33.90 2.01
CA ASN A 184 4.68 33.38 1.05
C ASN A 184 5.94 34.27 1.00
N VAL A 185 7.09 33.71 0.61
CA VAL A 185 8.33 34.47 0.38
C VAL A 185 8.12 35.64 -0.60
N ALA A 186 7.31 35.46 -1.64
CA ALA A 186 6.99 36.51 -2.61
C ALA A 186 6.31 37.75 -1.98
N GLN A 187 5.65 37.58 -0.84
CA GLN A 187 4.99 38.66 -0.08
C GLN A 187 5.94 39.37 0.88
N CYS A 188 7.21 38.97 0.93
CA CYS A 188 8.19 39.46 1.88
C CYS A 188 9.32 40.20 1.17
N GLU A 189 10.05 41.00 1.92
CA GLU A 189 11.28 41.68 1.48
C GLU A 189 12.36 41.57 2.56
N GLY A 190 13.63 41.62 2.15
CA GLY A 190 14.78 41.53 3.07
C GLY A 190 15.04 40.14 3.66
N LEU A 191 14.35 39.09 3.18
CA LEU A 191 14.58 37.71 3.62
C LEU A 191 15.99 37.23 3.23
N LYS A 192 16.67 36.59 4.18
CA LYS A 192 17.94 35.89 3.95
C LYS A 192 17.67 34.40 3.79
N LEU A 193 17.25 34.00 2.59
CA LEU A 193 17.01 32.61 2.23
C LEU A 193 17.93 32.22 1.08
N GLU A 194 18.24 30.93 0.99
CA GLU A 194 18.88 30.38 -0.21
C GLU A 194 17.95 30.53 -1.42
N ALA A 195 18.53 30.75 -2.59
CA ALA A 195 17.75 30.86 -3.82
C ALA A 195 17.05 29.53 -4.12
N LEU A 196 15.79 29.61 -4.56
CA LEU A 196 15.03 28.45 -5.00
C LEU A 196 15.77 27.74 -6.13
N ALA A 197 16.04 26.45 -5.95
CA ALA A 197 16.59 25.61 -7.00
C ALA A 197 15.62 25.57 -8.21
N PRO A 198 16.13 25.51 -9.45
CA PRO A 198 15.27 25.33 -10.60
C PRO A 198 14.44 24.05 -10.45
N ALA A 199 13.20 24.09 -10.91
CA ALA A 199 12.35 22.92 -10.94
C ALA A 199 13.05 21.78 -11.71
N PRO A 200 13.01 20.54 -11.21
CA PRO A 200 13.55 19.41 -11.96
C PRO A 200 12.82 19.27 -13.30
N ASP A 201 13.53 18.81 -14.32
CA ASP A 201 12.87 18.34 -15.53
C ASP A 201 12.24 16.97 -15.25
N PHE A 202 10.97 16.83 -15.62
CA PHE A 202 10.19 15.63 -15.32
C PHE A 202 9.72 15.02 -16.64
N ASP A 203 10.17 13.80 -16.92
CA ASP A 203 9.55 12.93 -17.92
C ASP A 203 8.33 12.24 -17.28
N PRO A 204 7.09 12.65 -17.64
CA PRO A 204 5.88 12.08 -17.04
C PRO A 204 5.73 10.59 -17.32
N VAL A 205 6.24 10.12 -18.45
CA VAL A 205 6.14 8.72 -18.86
C VAL A 205 7.08 7.87 -18.04
N ALA A 206 8.36 8.24 -17.95
CA ALA A 206 9.33 7.52 -17.14
C ALA A 206 8.92 7.51 -15.66
N ARG A 207 8.41 8.65 -15.14
CA ARG A 207 7.93 8.73 -13.77
C ARG A 207 6.69 7.86 -13.55
N GLY A 208 5.75 7.86 -14.50
CA GLY A 208 4.55 7.03 -14.44
C GLY A 208 4.87 5.53 -14.43
N GLU A 209 5.82 5.07 -15.25
CA GLU A 209 6.29 3.68 -15.22
C GLU A 209 6.99 3.31 -13.91
N SER A 210 7.82 4.21 -13.38
CA SER A 210 8.49 4.02 -12.08
C SER A 210 7.48 3.82 -10.94
N LEU A 211 6.45 4.66 -10.86
CA LEU A 211 5.37 4.56 -9.89
C LEU A 211 4.54 3.26 -10.06
N LYS A 212 4.23 2.90 -11.31
CA LYS A 212 3.54 1.64 -11.63
C LYS A 212 4.34 0.43 -11.18
N ALA A 213 5.65 0.40 -11.47
CA ALA A 213 6.54 -0.69 -11.07
C ALA A 213 6.70 -0.77 -9.55
N ALA A 214 6.75 0.38 -8.87
CA ALA A 214 6.83 0.44 -7.42
C ALA A 214 5.59 -0.16 -6.75
N MET A 215 4.40 0.18 -7.24
CA MET A 215 3.14 -0.36 -6.74
C MET A 215 2.94 -1.84 -7.14
N ALA A 216 3.45 -2.28 -8.30
CA ALA A 216 3.49 -3.71 -8.64
C ALA A 216 4.27 -4.54 -7.60
N ARG A 217 5.40 -4.02 -7.11
CA ARG A 217 6.20 -4.67 -6.05
C ARG A 217 5.51 -4.69 -4.70
N ASP A 218 4.58 -3.76 -4.48
CA ASP A 218 3.69 -3.75 -3.31
C ASP A 218 2.57 -4.79 -3.40
N GLY A 219 2.42 -5.45 -4.55
CA GLY A 219 1.42 -6.49 -4.78
C GLY A 219 0.23 -6.04 -5.63
N LEU A 220 0.17 -4.77 -6.04
CA LEU A 220 -0.91 -4.27 -6.90
C LEU A 220 -0.80 -4.89 -8.30
N SER A 221 -1.89 -5.50 -8.76
CA SER A 221 -1.95 -6.07 -10.10
C SER A 221 -2.53 -5.08 -11.12
N TYR A 222 -2.22 -5.29 -12.40
CA TYR A 222 -2.70 -4.44 -13.49
C TYR A 222 -3.43 -5.27 -14.55
N GLY A 223 -4.48 -4.72 -15.14
CA GLY A 223 -5.23 -5.32 -16.23
C GLY A 223 -5.64 -4.29 -17.29
N GLU A 224 -6.23 -4.78 -18.38
CA GLU A 224 -6.74 -3.93 -19.46
C GLU A 224 -8.25 -4.16 -19.68
N HIS A 225 -8.97 -3.08 -19.98
CA HIS A 225 -10.38 -3.11 -20.39
C HIS A 225 -10.57 -2.14 -21.55
N PRO A 226 -11.31 -2.46 -22.64
CA PRO A 226 -11.38 -1.61 -23.83
C PRO A 226 -11.66 -0.11 -23.58
N GLU A 227 -12.59 0.21 -22.67
CA GLU A 227 -13.12 1.58 -22.56
C GLU A 227 -12.99 2.26 -21.19
N HIS A 228 -12.80 1.52 -20.09
CA HIS A 228 -12.90 2.09 -18.74
C HIS A 228 -11.65 1.86 -17.90
N ALA A 229 -11.45 2.81 -16.98
CA ALA A 229 -10.47 2.75 -15.91
C ALA A 229 -11.20 2.50 -14.58
N PHE A 230 -10.67 1.61 -13.74
CA PHE A 230 -11.17 1.39 -12.39
C PHE A 230 -10.17 0.60 -11.53
N TYR A 231 -10.25 0.79 -10.21
CA TYR A 231 -9.68 -0.09 -9.22
C TYR A 231 -10.69 -1.13 -8.71
N SER A 232 -10.27 -2.40 -8.63
CA SER A 232 -11.05 -3.50 -8.06
C SER A 232 -10.52 -3.89 -6.67
N PRO A 233 -11.21 -3.53 -5.57
CA PRO A 233 -10.75 -3.85 -4.22
C PRO A 233 -10.64 -5.34 -3.93
N LYS A 234 -11.53 -6.16 -4.51
CA LYS A 234 -11.56 -7.62 -4.27
C LYS A 234 -10.37 -8.33 -4.88
N ARG A 235 -9.92 -7.90 -6.07
CA ARG A 235 -8.77 -8.48 -6.78
C ARG A 235 -7.45 -7.79 -6.49
N ASP A 236 -7.52 -6.64 -5.83
CA ASP A 236 -6.41 -5.70 -5.71
C ASP A 236 -5.77 -5.44 -7.09
N GLN A 237 -6.59 -4.95 -8.01
CA GLN A 237 -6.22 -4.78 -9.42
C GLN A 237 -6.65 -3.42 -9.94
N VAL A 238 -5.73 -2.70 -10.58
CA VAL A 238 -6.05 -1.51 -11.39
C VAL A 238 -6.23 -1.93 -12.85
N VAL A 239 -7.35 -1.57 -13.44
CA VAL A 239 -7.69 -1.85 -14.85
C VAL A 239 -7.78 -0.55 -15.61
N LEU A 240 -7.19 -0.49 -16.81
CA LEU A 240 -7.16 0.71 -17.65
C LEU A 240 -7.47 0.37 -19.12
N PRO A 241 -7.91 1.37 -19.92
CA PRO A 241 -7.88 1.25 -21.37
C PRO A 241 -6.48 1.04 -21.92
N PRO A 242 -6.34 0.35 -23.07
CA PRO A 242 -5.07 0.27 -23.77
C PRO A 242 -4.49 1.67 -23.96
N ARG A 243 -3.17 1.82 -23.77
CA ARG A 243 -2.52 3.14 -23.83
C ARG A 243 -2.81 3.90 -25.14
N GLY A 244 -2.96 3.19 -26.26
CA GLY A 244 -3.31 3.78 -27.55
C GLY A 244 -4.67 4.49 -27.57
N ALA A 245 -5.62 4.11 -26.71
CA ALA A 245 -6.93 4.75 -26.58
C ALA A 245 -6.85 6.20 -26.05
N PHE A 246 -5.72 6.58 -25.44
CA PHE A 246 -5.50 7.93 -24.92
C PHE A 246 -4.82 8.86 -25.95
N ASN A 247 -4.38 8.33 -27.10
CA ASN A 247 -3.62 9.08 -28.10
C ASN A 247 -4.49 9.76 -29.16
N SER A 248 -5.80 9.47 -29.19
CA SER A 248 -6.69 9.76 -30.33
C SER A 248 -6.87 11.25 -30.66
N GLU A 249 -6.60 12.18 -29.73
CA GLU A 249 -6.85 13.62 -29.92
C GLU A 249 -5.62 14.53 -29.70
N LEU A 250 -4.55 14.06 -29.05
CA LEU A 250 -3.46 14.93 -28.56
C LEU A 250 -2.05 14.51 -29.01
N GLY A 251 -1.94 13.52 -29.88
CA GLY A 251 -0.66 12.91 -30.22
C GLY A 251 -0.09 12.04 -29.09
N ASN A 252 0.98 11.31 -29.41
CA ASN A 252 1.45 10.18 -28.60
C ASN A 252 2.01 10.57 -27.22
N GLU A 253 2.74 11.68 -27.10
CA GLU A 253 3.37 12.07 -25.82
C GLU A 253 2.35 12.59 -24.81
N GLN A 254 1.41 13.42 -25.26
CA GLN A 254 0.36 13.98 -24.41
C GLN A 254 -0.67 12.91 -24.03
N GLY A 255 -1.00 12.00 -24.96
CA GLY A 255 -1.84 10.83 -24.69
C GLY A 255 -1.21 9.88 -23.67
N ALA A 256 0.10 9.65 -23.75
CA ALA A 256 0.84 8.89 -22.74
C ALA A 256 0.80 9.54 -21.36
N ALA A 257 0.97 10.86 -21.27
CA ALA A 257 0.91 11.56 -19.98
C ALA A 257 -0.50 11.46 -19.36
N ARG A 258 -1.56 11.54 -20.17
CA ARG A 258 -2.95 11.32 -19.73
C ARG A 258 -3.18 9.90 -19.20
N TYR A 259 -2.64 8.88 -19.87
CA TYR A 259 -2.72 7.50 -19.39
C TYR A 259 -2.19 7.35 -17.96
N TYR A 260 -1.02 7.95 -17.65
CA TYR A 260 -0.48 7.88 -16.29
C TYR A 260 -1.24 8.75 -15.28
N GLY A 261 -1.85 9.85 -15.71
CA GLY A 261 -2.78 10.61 -14.88
C GLY A 261 -3.96 9.75 -14.43
N THR A 262 -4.61 9.05 -15.37
CA THR A 262 -5.69 8.10 -15.06
C THR A 262 -5.21 6.91 -14.22
N LEU A 263 -4.04 6.34 -14.54
CA LEU A 263 -3.43 5.29 -13.72
C LEU A 263 -3.24 5.75 -12.27
N LEU A 264 -2.74 6.96 -12.06
CA LEU A 264 -2.51 7.49 -10.73
C LEU A 264 -3.81 7.68 -9.96
N HIS A 265 -4.88 8.12 -10.62
CA HIS A 265 -6.20 8.19 -9.99
C HIS A 265 -6.62 6.82 -9.42
N GLU A 266 -6.51 5.76 -10.23
CA GLU A 266 -6.86 4.40 -9.80
C GLU A 266 -5.89 3.84 -8.75
N ILE A 267 -4.60 4.17 -8.82
CA ILE A 267 -3.65 3.88 -7.74
C ILE A 267 -4.07 4.60 -6.46
N GLY A 268 -4.58 5.83 -6.57
CA GLY A 268 -5.17 6.60 -5.49
C GLY A 268 -6.21 5.79 -4.74
N HIS A 269 -7.17 5.20 -5.43
CA HIS A 269 -8.12 4.24 -4.85
C HIS A 269 -7.44 3.00 -4.27
N ALA A 270 -6.49 2.41 -5.02
CA ALA A 270 -5.79 1.20 -4.60
C ALA A 270 -5.08 1.37 -3.25
N THR A 271 -4.52 2.55 -2.95
CA THR A 271 -3.92 2.83 -1.64
C THR A 271 -4.90 2.67 -0.47
N GLY A 272 -6.21 2.75 -0.71
CA GLY A 272 -7.26 2.58 0.30
C GLY A 272 -7.54 1.13 0.71
N ALA A 273 -6.93 0.14 0.04
CA ALA A 273 -7.09 -1.29 0.36
C ALA A 273 -6.81 -1.62 1.83
N ALA A 274 -7.44 -2.68 2.35
CA ALA A 274 -7.33 -3.11 3.75
C ALA A 274 -5.88 -3.35 4.21
N HIS A 275 -5.04 -3.88 3.33
CA HIS A 275 -3.62 -4.18 3.60
C HIS A 275 -2.70 -2.98 3.35
N ARG A 276 -3.24 -1.83 2.90
CA ARG A 276 -2.52 -0.56 2.70
C ARG A 276 -2.98 0.48 3.73
N LEU A 277 -3.73 1.50 3.32
CA LEU A 277 -4.20 2.57 4.21
C LEU A 277 -5.56 2.30 4.84
N ASN A 278 -6.23 1.21 4.46
CA ASN A 278 -7.49 0.74 5.04
C ASN A 278 -8.54 1.86 5.16
N ARG A 279 -8.83 2.55 4.05
CA ARG A 279 -9.81 3.63 4.02
C ARG A 279 -11.22 3.07 3.98
N GLU A 280 -12.09 3.60 4.84
CA GLU A 280 -13.48 3.17 4.98
C GLU A 280 -14.28 3.29 3.67
N GLY A 281 -13.94 4.27 2.83
CA GLY A 281 -14.49 4.43 1.48
C GLY A 281 -14.29 3.21 0.57
N ILE A 282 -13.20 2.46 0.76
CA ILE A 282 -12.86 1.24 0.00
C ILE A 282 -13.28 -0.02 0.74
N THR A 283 -13.09 -0.07 2.06
CA THR A 283 -13.30 -1.30 2.85
C THR A 283 -14.72 -1.44 3.39
N GLY A 284 -15.49 -0.35 3.41
CA GLY A 284 -16.86 -0.31 3.92
C GLY A 284 -17.94 -0.87 2.99
N GLY A 285 -17.59 -1.29 1.76
CA GLY A 285 -18.56 -1.87 0.82
C GLY A 285 -19.62 -0.88 0.34
N HIS A 286 -19.25 0.40 0.22
CA HIS A 286 -20.14 1.46 -0.23
C HIS A 286 -20.62 1.23 -1.66
N ARG A 287 -21.93 1.39 -1.88
CA ARG A 287 -22.51 1.30 -3.23
C ARG A 287 -22.15 2.53 -4.04
N PHE A 288 -22.04 2.37 -5.35
CA PHE A 288 -21.90 3.48 -6.29
C PHE A 288 -22.98 4.56 -6.05
N GLY A 289 -22.60 5.83 -6.14
CA GLY A 289 -23.48 6.98 -5.89
C GLY A 289 -23.89 7.18 -4.42
N SER A 290 -23.38 6.37 -3.49
CA SER A 290 -23.58 6.63 -2.06
C SER A 290 -22.67 7.76 -1.56
N GLU A 291 -23.02 8.35 -0.41
CA GLU A 291 -22.18 9.39 0.21
C GLU A 291 -20.77 8.88 0.56
N GLY A 292 -20.64 7.61 0.99
CA GLY A 292 -19.34 6.99 1.27
C GLY A 292 -18.49 6.82 0.01
N TYR A 293 -19.12 6.50 -1.12
CA TYR A 293 -18.46 6.43 -2.42
C TYR A 293 -18.00 7.81 -2.91
N ALA A 294 -18.88 8.82 -2.88
CA ALA A 294 -18.53 10.20 -3.25
C ALA A 294 -17.39 10.77 -2.39
N LYS A 295 -17.36 10.38 -1.12
CA LYS A 295 -16.25 10.67 -0.21
C LYS A 295 -14.94 10.05 -0.71
N GLU A 296 -14.92 8.78 -1.11
CA GLU A 296 -13.72 8.12 -1.62
C GLU A 296 -13.24 8.73 -2.95
N GLU A 297 -14.15 9.04 -3.87
CA GLU A 297 -13.84 9.78 -5.11
C GLU A 297 -13.15 11.11 -4.79
N LEU A 298 -13.64 11.85 -3.79
CA LEU A 298 -12.97 13.08 -3.34
C LEU A 298 -11.54 12.84 -2.82
N ARG A 299 -11.25 11.67 -2.21
CA ARG A 299 -9.86 11.34 -1.80
C ARG A 299 -8.99 11.03 -3.01
N ALA A 300 -9.46 10.22 -3.96
CA ALA A 300 -8.70 9.87 -5.16
C ALA A 300 -8.45 11.10 -6.05
N GLU A 301 -9.41 12.00 -6.11
CA GLU A 301 -9.31 13.31 -6.72
C GLU A 301 -8.23 14.17 -6.05
N MET A 302 -8.29 14.35 -4.73
CA MET A 302 -7.26 15.08 -3.97
C MET A 302 -5.87 14.41 -4.08
N PHE A 303 -5.82 13.09 -4.18
CA PHE A 303 -4.60 12.33 -4.42
C PHE A 303 -4.00 12.70 -5.77
N SER A 304 -4.82 12.69 -6.82
CA SER A 304 -4.39 13.00 -8.19
C SER A 304 -3.81 14.42 -8.28
N LEU A 305 -4.42 15.37 -7.58
CA LEU A 305 -3.93 16.74 -7.45
C LEU A 305 -2.56 16.84 -6.77
N PHE A 306 -2.39 16.18 -5.62
CA PHE A 306 -1.11 16.16 -4.91
C PHE A 306 -0.02 15.41 -5.69
N ALA A 307 -0.38 14.30 -6.32
CA ALA A 307 0.51 13.51 -7.15
C ALA A 307 0.96 14.32 -8.38
N ALA A 308 0.06 15.04 -9.06
CA ALA A 308 0.41 15.90 -10.18
C ALA A 308 1.41 16.99 -9.79
N ALA A 309 1.21 17.62 -8.63
CA ALA A 309 2.12 18.64 -8.12
C ALA A 309 3.52 18.10 -7.77
N GLN A 310 3.64 16.85 -7.32
CA GLN A 310 4.92 16.26 -6.93
C GLN A 310 5.64 15.50 -8.05
N THR A 311 4.90 14.92 -8.99
CA THR A 311 5.45 14.05 -10.04
C THR A 311 5.55 14.76 -11.39
N GLY A 312 4.82 15.87 -11.56
CA GLY A 312 4.70 16.56 -12.84
C GLY A 312 3.80 15.86 -13.87
N ILE A 313 3.22 14.70 -13.52
CA ILE A 313 2.28 13.96 -14.38
C ILE A 313 0.96 14.75 -14.44
N PRO A 314 0.46 15.09 -15.64
CA PRO A 314 -0.74 15.89 -15.77
C PRO A 314 -1.97 15.16 -15.24
N TYR A 315 -2.87 15.95 -14.65
CA TYR A 315 -4.16 15.53 -14.14
C TYR A 315 -5.25 16.11 -15.05
N ASP A 316 -6.24 15.29 -15.42
CA ASP A 316 -7.36 15.67 -16.29
C ASP A 316 -8.70 15.58 -15.53
N PRO A 317 -9.29 16.73 -15.12
CA PRO A 317 -10.53 16.77 -14.36
C PRO A 317 -11.81 16.50 -15.14
N GLU A 318 -11.77 16.52 -16.49
CA GLU A 318 -12.99 16.54 -17.31
C GLU A 318 -13.82 15.25 -17.18
N ARG A 319 -13.21 14.14 -16.75
CA ARG A 319 -13.90 12.86 -16.53
C ARG A 319 -14.61 12.73 -15.17
N HIS A 320 -14.46 13.70 -14.27
CA HIS A 320 -15.03 13.63 -12.91
C HIS A 320 -16.19 14.62 -12.66
N ALA A 321 -16.68 15.29 -13.71
CA ALA A 321 -17.80 16.23 -13.63
C ALA A 321 -19.08 15.61 -13.02
N ALA A 322 -19.27 14.31 -13.21
CA ALA A 322 -20.42 13.56 -12.67
C ALA A 322 -20.51 13.60 -11.13
N TYR A 323 -19.39 13.76 -10.43
CA TYR A 323 -19.33 13.70 -8.96
C TYR A 323 -19.39 15.07 -8.28
N VAL A 324 -19.35 16.16 -9.06
CA VAL A 324 -19.26 17.54 -8.53
C VAL A 324 -20.41 17.88 -7.58
N GLN A 325 -21.63 17.45 -7.92
CA GLN A 325 -22.82 17.69 -7.08
C GLN A 325 -22.80 16.85 -5.80
N ASP A 326 -22.33 15.61 -5.86
CA ASP A 326 -22.20 14.75 -4.70
C ASP A 326 -21.08 15.23 -3.76
N TRP A 327 -19.98 15.75 -4.30
CA TRP A 327 -18.94 16.42 -3.51
C TRP A 327 -19.49 17.68 -2.85
N ALA A 328 -20.19 18.54 -3.58
CA ALA A 328 -20.80 19.74 -3.01
C ALA A 328 -21.73 19.38 -1.83
N LYS A 329 -22.55 18.32 -2.00
CA LYS A 329 -23.42 17.80 -0.94
C LYS A 329 -22.64 17.27 0.26
N ALA A 330 -21.61 16.45 0.04
CA ALA A 330 -20.77 15.91 1.12
C ALA A 330 -20.08 17.03 1.92
N LEU A 331 -19.55 18.04 1.23
CA LEU A 331 -18.90 19.20 1.85
C LEU A 331 -19.91 20.11 2.60
N LYS A 332 -21.13 20.26 2.10
CA LYS A 332 -22.22 20.95 2.82
C LYS A 332 -22.61 20.24 4.10
N ASN A 333 -22.69 18.91 4.05
CA ASN A 333 -23.08 18.08 5.19
C ASN A 333 -22.01 18.07 6.28
N ASP A 334 -20.72 18.12 5.92
CA ASP A 334 -19.62 18.19 6.87
C ASP A 334 -18.50 19.13 6.40
N LYS A 335 -18.37 20.26 7.08
CA LYS A 335 -17.32 21.27 6.82
C LYS A 335 -15.90 20.72 6.94
N ASN A 336 -15.69 19.63 7.66
CA ASN A 336 -14.37 19.02 7.85
C ASN A 336 -14.01 18.01 6.77
N GLU A 337 -14.95 17.67 5.88
CA GLU A 337 -14.78 16.60 4.90
C GLU A 337 -13.61 16.87 3.96
N ILE A 338 -13.49 18.08 3.42
CA ILE A 338 -12.36 18.45 2.56
C ILE A 338 -11.01 18.34 3.26
N PHE A 339 -10.96 18.65 4.57
CA PHE A 339 -9.74 18.57 5.36
C PHE A 339 -9.34 17.11 5.63
N ARG A 340 -10.33 16.23 5.86
CA ARG A 340 -10.11 14.79 5.99
C ARG A 340 -9.66 14.19 4.67
N ALA A 341 -10.35 14.49 3.57
CA ALA A 341 -10.00 14.04 2.23
C ALA A 341 -8.56 14.44 1.87
N ALA A 342 -8.19 15.72 2.07
CA ALA A 342 -6.82 16.19 1.86
C ALA A 342 -5.79 15.51 2.78
N ALA A 343 -6.14 15.22 4.05
CA ALA A 343 -5.23 14.52 4.96
C ALA A 343 -5.00 13.07 4.55
N GLU A 344 -6.04 12.36 4.11
CA GLU A 344 -5.96 10.97 3.65
C GLU A 344 -5.28 10.86 2.29
N ALA A 345 -5.61 11.75 1.35
CA ALA A 345 -4.93 11.87 0.06
C ALA A 345 -3.44 12.17 0.22
N GLY A 346 -3.07 13.06 1.16
CA GLY A 346 -1.67 13.33 1.48
C GLY A 346 -0.93 12.07 1.93
N LYS A 347 -1.53 11.25 2.80
CA LYS A 347 -0.95 9.97 3.22
C LYS A 347 -0.85 8.97 2.07
N ALA A 348 -1.84 8.96 1.17
CA ALA A 348 -1.84 8.11 -0.02
C ALA A 348 -0.71 8.47 -0.97
N VAL A 349 -0.46 9.76 -1.22
CA VAL A 349 0.68 10.18 -2.05
C VAL A 349 2.01 9.85 -1.38
N ASP A 350 2.16 10.19 -0.09
CA ASP A 350 3.38 9.86 0.66
C ASP A 350 3.67 8.34 0.59
N TYR A 351 2.63 7.50 0.73
CA TYR A 351 2.74 6.05 0.60
C TYR A 351 3.28 5.60 -0.76
N VAL A 352 2.73 6.12 -1.86
CA VAL A 352 3.15 5.74 -3.21
C VAL A 352 4.59 6.20 -3.50
N LEU A 353 4.94 7.42 -3.09
CA LEU A 353 6.29 7.96 -3.27
C LEU A 353 7.34 7.21 -2.44
N ASP A 354 7.00 6.78 -1.22
CA ASP A 354 7.90 5.95 -0.40
C ASP A 354 8.20 4.61 -1.09
N LYS A 355 7.21 4.01 -1.77
CA LYS A 355 7.41 2.78 -2.56
C LYS A 355 8.31 3.02 -3.75
N GLU A 356 8.12 4.15 -4.44
CA GLU A 356 8.97 4.54 -5.56
C GLU A 356 10.43 4.76 -5.13
N GLN A 357 10.64 5.47 -4.02
CA GLN A 357 11.97 5.70 -3.48
C GLN A 357 12.66 4.38 -3.09
N ALA A 358 11.93 3.45 -2.47
CA ALA A 358 12.45 2.12 -2.14
C ALA A 358 12.86 1.31 -3.40
N LEU A 359 12.10 1.43 -4.49
CA LEU A 359 12.43 0.83 -5.77
C LEU A 359 13.72 1.44 -6.36
N GLN A 360 13.82 2.77 -6.39
CA GLN A 360 15.00 3.47 -6.91
C GLN A 360 16.28 3.08 -6.17
N ILE A 361 16.25 3.05 -4.84
CA ILE A 361 17.39 2.58 -4.01
C ILE A 361 17.79 1.15 -4.37
N THR A 362 16.80 0.28 -4.64
CA THR A 362 17.08 -1.11 -5.03
C THR A 362 17.74 -1.18 -6.41
N GLN A 363 17.25 -0.39 -7.38
CA GLN A 363 17.79 -0.34 -8.73
C GLN A 363 19.20 0.26 -8.78
N GLU A 364 19.47 1.34 -8.03
CA GLU A 364 20.80 1.96 -7.94
C GLU A 364 21.84 1.01 -7.37
N ARG A 365 21.47 0.22 -6.34
CA ARG A 365 22.33 -0.83 -5.79
C ARG A 365 22.65 -1.88 -6.85
N GLN A 366 21.66 -2.35 -7.59
CA GLN A 366 21.87 -3.34 -8.65
C GLN A 366 22.75 -2.79 -9.78
N ALA A 367 22.47 -1.58 -10.25
CA ALA A 367 23.24 -0.93 -11.31
C ALA A 367 24.71 -0.72 -10.90
N SER A 368 24.96 -0.40 -9.63
CA SER A 368 26.33 -0.28 -9.08
C SER A 368 27.07 -1.62 -9.13
N VAL A 369 26.38 -2.72 -8.80
CA VAL A 369 26.93 -4.08 -8.92
C VAL A 369 27.23 -4.42 -10.38
N ASP A 370 26.30 -4.17 -11.30
CA ASP A 370 26.46 -4.48 -12.72
C ASP A 370 27.57 -3.65 -13.39
N ALA A 371 27.73 -2.39 -12.98
CA ALA A 371 28.80 -1.51 -13.47
C ALA A 371 30.18 -1.98 -12.98
N ALA A 372 30.28 -2.42 -11.72
CA ALA A 372 31.49 -3.03 -11.19
C ALA A 372 31.86 -4.32 -11.95
N MET A 373 30.87 -5.14 -12.33
CA MET A 373 31.11 -6.33 -13.15
C MET A 373 31.55 -5.98 -14.59
N ARG A 374 30.97 -4.96 -15.23
CA ARG A 374 31.35 -4.54 -16.59
C ARG A 374 32.74 -3.90 -16.69
N ALA A 375 33.15 -3.14 -15.66
CA ALA A 375 34.48 -2.54 -15.62
C ALA A 375 35.61 -3.59 -15.50
N ALA A 376 35.27 -4.84 -15.16
CA ALA A 376 36.20 -5.95 -15.06
C ALA A 376 36.44 -6.70 -16.39
N GLU A 377 35.91 -6.26 -17.53
CA GLU A 377 36.12 -6.94 -18.84
C GLU A 377 37.46 -6.61 -19.55
N PRO A 378 38.04 -7.56 -20.31
CA PRO A 378 39.49 -7.71 -20.47
C PRO A 378 40.01 -7.31 -21.86
N SER A 379 39.82 -6.06 -22.27
CA SER A 379 40.40 -5.57 -23.55
C SER A 379 41.75 -4.85 -23.40
N ALA A 380 42.31 -4.78 -22.20
CA ALA A 380 43.63 -4.15 -21.94
C ALA A 380 44.75 -5.11 -21.51
N LEU A 381 44.51 -6.42 -21.44
CA LEU A 381 45.51 -7.42 -21.02
C LEU A 381 45.72 -8.46 -22.13
N GLY A 382 46.91 -8.46 -22.71
CA GLY A 382 47.28 -9.28 -23.86
C GLY A 382 47.16 -10.79 -23.61
N ALA A 383 46.75 -11.48 -24.68
CA ALA A 383 46.80 -12.92 -24.95
C ALA A 383 47.18 -13.84 -23.77
N GLY A 384 46.16 -14.40 -23.11
CA GLY A 384 46.35 -15.49 -22.13
C GLY A 384 45.35 -15.60 -20.98
N LEU A 385 44.26 -14.81 -20.97
CA LEU A 385 43.27 -14.81 -19.90
C LEU A 385 41.90 -15.28 -20.41
N THR A 386 41.41 -16.40 -19.85
CA THR A 386 40.04 -16.87 -20.05
C THR A 386 39.12 -16.15 -19.06
N LEU A 387 38.07 -15.48 -19.54
CA LEU A 387 37.03 -14.89 -18.70
C LEU A 387 36.28 -15.99 -17.94
N ILE A 388 36.28 -15.91 -16.61
CA ILE A 388 35.38 -16.68 -15.76
C ILE A 388 34.01 -15.99 -15.80
N ASN A 389 32.97 -16.78 -16.05
CA ASN A 389 31.57 -16.37 -16.18
C ASN A 389 31.10 -15.52 -14.96
N PRO A 390 30.45 -14.35 -15.14
CA PRO A 390 30.05 -13.45 -14.03
C PRO A 390 29.12 -14.09 -12.98
N ASP A 391 28.42 -15.17 -13.32
CA ASP A 391 27.51 -15.89 -12.43
C ASP A 391 28.21 -16.68 -11.29
N GLN A 392 29.55 -16.68 -11.24
CA GLN A 392 30.33 -17.35 -10.18
C GLN A 392 31.01 -16.40 -9.19
N ILE A 393 30.82 -15.07 -9.32
CA ILE A 393 31.31 -14.09 -8.35
C ILE A 393 30.20 -13.80 -7.33
N ARG A 394 30.43 -14.18 -6.07
CA ARG A 394 29.57 -13.76 -4.94
C ARG A 394 29.76 -12.25 -4.71
N PRO A 395 28.70 -11.44 -4.57
CA PRO A 395 28.84 -10.02 -4.27
C PRO A 395 29.20 -9.83 -2.78
N GLY A 396 30.42 -9.37 -2.54
CA GLY A 396 30.88 -8.88 -1.24
C GLY A 396 32.40 -8.89 -1.16
N ILE A 397 32.99 -7.74 -0.80
CA ILE A 397 34.43 -7.43 -0.60
C ILE A 397 35.08 -6.89 -1.92
N ASP A 398 35.55 -5.64 -2.08
CA ASP A 398 35.84 -4.57 -1.12
C ASP A 398 36.07 -3.15 -1.73
N LEU A 399 35.86 -2.15 -0.87
CA LEU A 399 36.57 -0.85 -0.68
C LEU A 399 36.52 0.26 -1.76
N VAL A 400 35.66 1.25 -1.50
CA VAL A 400 35.92 2.67 -1.78
C VAL A 400 35.80 3.45 -0.46
N ASP A 401 36.85 4.17 -0.08
CA ASP A 401 36.78 5.20 0.97
C ASP A 401 35.96 6.38 0.43
N MET A 402 34.77 6.56 0.98
CA MET A 402 33.71 7.46 0.51
C MET A 402 34.06 8.96 0.62
N GLU A 403 35.19 9.34 1.23
CA GLU A 403 35.53 10.77 1.40
C GLU A 403 36.53 11.36 0.40
N LYS A 404 37.37 10.57 -0.32
CA LYS A 404 38.55 11.15 -1.01
C LYS A 404 38.82 10.78 -2.47
N ASN A 405 37.99 9.96 -3.11
CA ASN A 405 38.01 9.69 -4.57
C ASN A 405 39.43 9.52 -5.21
N ARG A 406 40.29 8.65 -4.65
CA ARG A 406 41.57 8.22 -5.28
C ARG A 406 41.85 6.73 -5.05
N MET A 407 42.35 6.05 -6.08
CA MET A 407 42.77 4.64 -6.07
C MET A 407 44.20 4.47 -5.53
N SER A 408 44.41 3.68 -4.47
CA SER A 408 45.72 3.55 -3.78
C SER A 408 46.41 2.18 -3.92
N ARG A 409 45.79 1.19 -4.56
CA ARG A 409 46.34 -0.18 -4.70
C ARG A 409 46.11 -0.76 -6.10
N VAL A 410 47.09 -1.50 -6.60
CA VAL A 410 47.08 -2.14 -7.92
C VAL A 410 47.39 -3.62 -7.77
N LEU A 411 46.59 -4.46 -8.40
CA LEU A 411 46.77 -5.92 -8.48
C LEU A 411 47.11 -6.30 -9.92
N THR A 412 48.09 -7.18 -10.10
CA THR A 412 48.50 -7.66 -11.44
C THR A 412 48.64 -9.17 -11.41
N VAL A 413 48.05 -9.85 -12.40
CA VAL A 413 48.02 -11.31 -12.51
C VAL A 413 48.69 -11.70 -13.83
N GLU A 414 49.73 -12.52 -13.79
CA GLU A 414 50.48 -12.97 -14.96
C GLU A 414 50.53 -14.49 -15.03
N ARG A 415 50.40 -15.06 -16.23
CA ARG A 415 50.45 -16.50 -16.48
C ARG A 415 51.63 -16.83 -17.37
N ASN A 416 52.54 -17.67 -16.91
CA ASN A 416 53.77 -17.99 -17.63
C ASN A 416 53.59 -19.20 -18.58
N PRO A 417 54.52 -19.45 -19.53
CA PRO A 417 54.36 -20.46 -20.58
C PRO A 417 54.29 -21.92 -20.09
N ALA A 418 54.68 -22.19 -18.84
CA ALA A 418 54.55 -23.49 -18.20
C ALA A 418 53.15 -23.72 -17.59
N GLY A 419 52.26 -22.73 -17.66
CA GLY A 419 50.87 -22.83 -17.19
C GLY A 419 50.63 -22.25 -15.79
N THR A 420 51.66 -21.69 -15.16
CA THR A 420 51.61 -21.18 -13.79
C THR A 420 51.09 -19.74 -13.73
N THR A 421 50.10 -19.43 -12.88
CA THR A 421 49.57 -18.06 -12.69
C THR A 421 50.11 -17.44 -11.41
N THR A 422 50.56 -16.18 -11.46
CA THR A 422 51.16 -15.45 -10.32
C THR A 422 50.43 -14.13 -10.12
N THR A 423 50.07 -13.81 -8.88
CA THR A 423 49.39 -12.55 -8.53
C THR A 423 50.31 -11.65 -7.70
N THR A 424 50.42 -10.38 -8.07
CA THR A 424 51.23 -9.39 -7.35
C THR A 424 50.36 -8.22 -6.92
N GLU A 425 50.43 -7.87 -5.64
CA GLU A 425 49.78 -6.68 -5.08
C GLU A 425 50.83 -5.61 -4.81
N GLN A 426 50.59 -4.40 -5.32
CA GLN A 426 51.44 -3.24 -5.10
C GLN A 426 50.65 -2.09 -4.47
N ASN A 427 51.14 -1.61 -3.32
CA ASN A 427 50.63 -0.40 -2.68
C ASN A 427 51.43 0.81 -3.18
N LEU A 428 50.74 1.76 -3.84
CA LEU A 428 51.39 2.88 -4.54
C LEU A 428 51.90 3.97 -3.59
N ASP A 429 51.31 4.10 -2.40
CA ASP A 429 51.69 5.12 -1.42
C ASP A 429 52.92 4.72 -0.58
N THR A 430 53.13 3.41 -0.37
CA THR A 430 54.20 2.88 0.51
C THR A 430 55.34 2.20 -0.24
N GLY A 431 55.19 1.95 -1.54
CA GLY A 431 56.18 1.23 -2.37
C GLY A 431 56.31 -0.27 -2.04
N THR A 432 55.45 -0.80 -1.16
CA THR A 432 55.52 -2.19 -0.71
C THR A 432 54.91 -3.13 -1.76
N ARG A 433 55.66 -4.16 -2.16
CA ARG A 433 55.21 -5.20 -3.10
C ARG A 433 55.02 -6.52 -2.38
N ARG A 434 53.88 -7.17 -2.58
CA ARG A 434 53.62 -8.54 -2.11
C ARG A 434 53.40 -9.45 -3.30
N HIS A 435 54.22 -10.48 -3.41
CA HIS A 435 54.00 -11.58 -4.33
C HIS A 435 53.13 -12.62 -3.65
N MET A 436 52.00 -12.95 -4.25
CA MET A 436 51.08 -13.92 -3.71
C MET A 436 50.67 -14.93 -4.77
N THR A 437 50.94 -16.18 -4.40
CA THR A 437 50.28 -17.39 -4.86
C THR A 437 50.60 -17.77 -6.31
N TYR A 438 51.34 -18.87 -6.42
CA TYR A 438 51.61 -19.56 -7.67
C TYR A 438 50.55 -20.65 -7.88
N TRP A 439 50.02 -20.73 -9.09
CA TRP A 439 48.97 -21.68 -9.46
C TRP A 439 49.42 -22.50 -10.66
N GLU A 440 49.61 -23.81 -10.53
CA GLU A 440 49.85 -24.69 -11.69
C GLU A 440 48.59 -25.52 -11.92
N GLY A 441 47.82 -25.17 -12.96
CA GLY A 441 46.44 -25.65 -13.08
C GLY A 441 45.51 -25.01 -12.03
N ASP A 442 44.68 -25.81 -11.37
CA ASP A 442 43.66 -25.34 -10.40
C ASP A 442 44.12 -25.42 -8.92
N GLU A 443 45.37 -25.81 -8.66
CA GLU A 443 45.93 -25.92 -7.31
C GLU A 443 46.98 -24.85 -7.01
N ILE A 444 46.91 -24.32 -5.79
CA ILE A 444 47.92 -23.41 -5.22
C ILE A 444 49.14 -24.24 -4.85
N VAL A 445 50.24 -24.04 -5.58
CA VAL A 445 51.47 -24.83 -5.39
C VAL A 445 52.44 -24.19 -4.41
N ALA A 446 52.32 -22.88 -4.13
CA ALA A 446 53.10 -22.23 -3.07
C ALA A 446 52.47 -20.93 -2.55
N THR A 447 52.50 -20.75 -1.23
CA THR A 447 52.27 -19.48 -0.54
C THR A 447 53.56 -19.10 0.20
N ALA A 448 54.32 -18.14 -0.32
CA ALA A 448 55.54 -17.66 0.33
C ALA A 448 55.23 -16.52 1.32
N LEU A 449 56.01 -16.49 2.42
CA LEU A 449 55.97 -15.48 3.47
C LEU A 449 56.08 -14.04 2.94
N SER A 450 55.47 -13.10 3.68
CA SER A 450 55.83 -11.69 3.62
C SER A 450 57.30 -11.51 3.98
N LEU A 451 58.18 -11.48 2.99
CA LEU A 451 59.55 -11.05 3.15
C LEU A 451 59.58 -9.52 3.10
N LYS A 452 60.03 -8.88 4.18
CA LYS A 452 60.78 -7.63 3.99
C LYS A 452 62.08 -8.04 3.33
N VAL A 453 62.16 -7.88 2.01
CA VAL A 453 63.40 -8.13 1.29
C VAL A 453 64.48 -7.21 1.86
N LYS A 454 65.43 -7.81 2.58
CA LYS A 454 66.83 -7.44 2.56
C LYS A 454 67.57 -8.66 2.01
N ASP A 455 67.88 -8.57 0.71
CA ASP A 455 68.64 -9.49 -0.16
C ASP A 455 68.05 -10.86 -0.57
N PRO A 456 68.25 -11.33 -1.83
CA PRO A 456 67.38 -12.31 -2.49
C PRO A 456 68.09 -13.60 -2.98
N GLU A 457 68.95 -14.27 -2.19
CA GLU A 457 69.76 -15.39 -2.73
C GLU A 457 69.74 -16.76 -2.02
N GLN A 458 68.93 -17.02 -0.98
CA GLN A 458 68.99 -18.34 -0.31
C GLN A 458 67.64 -18.85 0.18
N ALA A 459 66.96 -19.68 -0.63
CA ALA A 459 66.06 -20.76 -0.16
C ALA A 459 65.44 -21.53 -1.35
N ILE A 460 66.27 -22.15 -2.18
CA ILE A 460 65.85 -23.21 -3.12
C ILE A 460 66.53 -24.48 -2.63
N ASN A 461 65.74 -25.43 -2.11
CA ASN A 461 65.99 -26.89 -2.02
C ASN A 461 65.32 -27.46 -0.76
N ALA A 462 64.19 -28.15 -0.95
CA ALA A 462 63.89 -29.46 -0.32
C ALA A 462 62.41 -29.82 -0.56
N GLU A 463 62.10 -30.25 -1.78
CA GLU A 463 61.06 -31.26 -1.95
C GLU A 463 61.58 -32.59 -1.38
N ALA A 464 60.73 -33.33 -0.67
CA ALA A 464 60.49 -34.76 -0.86
C ALA A 464 59.97 -35.43 0.43
N GLN A 465 58.76 -35.96 0.36
CA GLN A 465 58.40 -37.36 0.61
C GLN A 465 57.03 -37.52 1.28
N GLN A 466 56.18 -38.31 0.58
CA GLN A 466 55.08 -39.14 1.07
C GLN A 466 53.89 -38.39 1.69
N GLY A 467 52.64 -38.55 1.23
CA GLY A 467 52.01 -39.73 0.68
C GLY A 467 50.75 -40.03 1.51
N LYS A 468 49.60 -39.49 1.06
CA LYS A 468 48.21 -39.95 1.24
C LYS A 468 47.77 -40.50 2.61
N THR A 469 46.83 -39.80 3.26
CA THR A 469 45.41 -40.23 3.35
C THR A 469 44.52 -39.04 3.72
N ASP A 470 43.30 -39.10 3.18
CA ASP A 470 42.27 -38.07 3.03
C ASP A 470 41.54 -37.71 4.33
N SER A 471 41.62 -36.44 4.76
CA SER A 471 40.63 -35.72 5.58
C SER A 471 41.01 -34.23 5.58
N THR A 472 40.08 -33.33 5.98
CA THR A 472 40.30 -31.91 6.35
C THR A 472 39.92 -30.81 5.33
N LYS A 473 38.64 -30.45 5.27
CA LYS A 473 38.30 -29.01 5.36
C LYS A 473 38.59 -28.60 6.80
N LYS A 474 39.46 -27.61 7.05
CA LYS A 474 39.67 -27.12 8.42
C LYS A 474 38.43 -26.31 8.84
N PRO A 475 37.76 -26.65 9.96
CA PRO A 475 36.58 -25.94 10.39
C PRO A 475 36.91 -24.49 10.76
N PRO A 476 35.96 -23.55 10.55
CA PRO A 476 36.13 -22.14 10.91
C PRO A 476 36.42 -22.01 12.41
N THR A 477 37.22 -21.02 12.79
CA THR A 477 37.50 -20.71 14.19
C THR A 477 36.28 -20.08 14.88
N MET A 478 36.22 -20.11 16.21
CA MET A 478 35.11 -19.51 16.96
C MET A 478 34.98 -17.99 16.73
N HIS A 479 36.10 -17.30 16.53
CA HIS A 479 36.12 -15.88 16.20
C HIS A 479 35.49 -15.60 14.84
N GLU A 480 35.90 -16.33 13.79
CA GLU A 480 35.34 -16.22 12.44
C GLU A 480 33.83 -16.56 12.42
N ALA A 481 33.42 -17.56 13.20
CA ALA A 481 32.01 -17.93 13.33
C ALA A 481 31.17 -16.80 13.99
N LEU A 482 31.68 -16.18 15.05
CA LEU A 482 31.02 -15.06 15.74
C LEU A 482 30.90 -13.82 14.82
N GLU A 483 31.99 -13.42 14.16
CA GLU A 483 31.97 -12.26 13.25
C GLU A 483 31.03 -12.49 12.06
N SER A 484 31.02 -13.70 11.49
CA SER A 484 30.12 -14.05 10.39
C SER A 484 28.62 -14.05 10.79
N SER A 485 28.31 -14.24 12.08
CA SER A 485 26.96 -14.12 12.65
C SER A 485 26.63 -12.66 13.06
N GLY A 486 27.55 -11.72 12.93
CA GLY A 486 27.34 -10.31 13.25
C GLY A 486 27.60 -9.94 14.71
N TRP A 487 28.28 -10.80 15.48
CA TRP A 487 28.86 -10.46 16.78
C TRP A 487 30.19 -9.73 16.56
N LYS A 488 30.33 -8.51 17.09
CA LYS A 488 31.53 -7.69 16.92
C LYS A 488 32.41 -7.75 18.16
N GLN A 489 33.70 -8.01 17.98
CA GLN A 489 34.65 -8.02 19.08
C GLN A 489 34.90 -6.60 19.61
N THR A 490 34.82 -6.42 20.92
CA THR A 490 35.14 -5.16 21.60
C THR A 490 36.64 -5.07 21.87
N PRO A 491 37.19 -3.87 22.12
CA PRO A 491 38.60 -3.69 22.48
C PRO A 491 39.03 -4.44 23.76
N HIS A 492 38.07 -4.88 24.58
CA HIS A 492 38.30 -5.60 25.83
C HIS A 492 38.12 -7.12 25.71
N GLY A 493 37.95 -7.65 24.49
CA GLY A 493 37.89 -9.08 24.20
C GLY A 493 36.52 -9.75 24.40
N SER A 494 35.46 -8.99 24.72
CA SER A 494 34.06 -9.46 24.65
C SER A 494 33.50 -9.28 23.24
N TYR A 495 32.32 -9.84 22.98
CA TYR A 495 31.60 -9.71 21.71
C TYR A 495 30.23 -9.10 21.94
N GLU A 496 29.82 -8.15 21.10
CA GLU A 496 28.52 -7.48 21.18
C GLU A 496 27.69 -7.65 19.91
N LYS A 497 26.38 -7.83 20.08
CA LYS A 497 25.41 -7.88 18.98
C LYS A 497 24.16 -7.11 19.34
N THR A 498 23.65 -6.33 18.38
CA THR A 498 22.38 -5.60 18.52
C THR A 498 21.23 -6.45 17.96
N PHE A 499 20.15 -6.56 18.72
CA PHE A 499 18.90 -7.23 18.37
C PHE A 499 17.76 -6.22 18.24
N LEU A 500 16.87 -6.45 17.28
CA LEU A 500 15.65 -5.69 16.99
C LEU A 500 14.46 -6.52 17.49
N LEU A 501 13.65 -5.94 18.37
CA LEU A 501 12.45 -6.50 18.98
C LEU A 501 11.25 -5.90 18.27
N ASP A 502 10.61 -6.65 17.39
CA ASP A 502 9.37 -6.25 16.73
C ASP A 502 8.20 -6.38 17.70
N LYS A 503 7.32 -5.38 17.72
CA LYS A 503 6.21 -5.30 18.68
C LYS A 503 4.88 -5.22 17.96
N ASP A 504 3.88 -5.88 18.53
CA ASP A 504 2.48 -5.67 18.17
C ASP A 504 2.08 -4.26 18.62
N ARG A 505 1.65 -3.45 17.65
CA ARG A 505 1.27 -2.04 17.86
C ARG A 505 0.16 -1.86 18.92
N ASN A 506 -0.64 -2.91 19.16
CA ASN A 506 -1.78 -2.91 20.07
C ASN A 506 -1.51 -3.59 21.43
N LYS A 507 -0.37 -4.29 21.59
CA LYS A 507 0.00 -5.00 22.84
C LYS A 507 1.25 -4.39 23.48
N GLY A 508 1.36 -4.49 24.80
CA GLY A 508 2.48 -3.95 25.59
C GLY A 508 2.08 -2.81 26.51
N GLY A 509 2.98 -2.45 27.43
CA GLY A 509 2.77 -1.39 28.42
C GLY A 509 2.57 0.00 27.80
N GLU A 510 2.01 0.91 28.59
CA GLU A 510 1.59 2.26 28.17
C GLU A 510 2.71 3.08 27.50
N PHE A 511 3.97 2.85 27.88
CA PHE A 511 5.15 3.54 27.36
C PHE A 511 5.72 2.96 26.06
N THR A 512 5.23 1.81 25.58
CA THR A 512 5.70 1.18 24.34
C THR A 512 4.61 1.04 23.28
N ARG A 513 3.39 1.52 23.56
CA ARG A 513 2.27 1.52 22.62
C ARG A 513 2.56 2.48 21.45
N GLY A 514 2.45 1.99 20.22
CA GLY A 514 2.74 2.77 19.00
C GLY A 514 4.18 2.68 18.49
N GLN A 515 5.11 2.05 19.22
CA GLN A 515 6.42 1.68 18.66
C GLN A 515 6.33 0.31 17.99
N THR A 516 6.83 0.19 16.77
CA THR A 516 6.83 -1.09 16.02
C THR A 516 8.11 -1.91 16.24
N VAL A 517 9.23 -1.27 16.61
CA VAL A 517 10.53 -1.93 16.81
C VAL A 517 11.29 -1.28 17.98
N ALA A 518 12.01 -2.08 18.77
CA ALA A 518 12.97 -1.60 19.78
C ALA A 518 14.33 -2.29 19.64
N GLU A 519 15.43 -1.59 19.94
CA GLU A 519 16.79 -2.18 19.87
C GLU A 519 17.31 -2.59 21.25
N LYS A 520 18.02 -3.72 21.32
CA LYS A 520 18.73 -4.20 22.50
C LYS A 520 20.11 -4.73 22.15
N ILE A 521 21.13 -4.32 22.88
CA ILE A 521 22.50 -4.79 22.71
C ILE A 521 22.80 -5.82 23.81
N LEU A 522 23.39 -6.94 23.44
CA LEU A 522 23.90 -7.95 24.36
C LEU A 522 25.41 -8.10 24.19
N SER A 523 26.12 -8.30 25.31
CA SER A 523 27.56 -8.58 25.35
C SER A 523 27.81 -9.99 25.85
N VAL A 524 28.76 -10.69 25.23
CA VAL A 524 29.14 -12.08 25.51
C VAL A 524 30.65 -12.23 25.66
N LYS A 525 31.07 -13.12 26.54
CA LYS A 525 32.44 -13.64 26.61
C LYS A 525 32.46 -15.13 26.31
N THR A 526 33.48 -15.61 25.59
CA THR A 526 33.71 -17.04 25.38
C THR A 526 34.26 -17.68 26.67
N ALA A 527 33.76 -18.86 27.04
CA ALA A 527 34.22 -19.66 28.17
C ALA A 527 34.54 -21.11 27.72
N PRO A 528 35.29 -21.90 28.50
CA PRO A 528 35.68 -23.26 28.12
C PRO A 528 34.51 -24.19 27.76
N ASP A 529 33.35 -24.02 28.40
CA ASP A 529 32.16 -24.87 28.24
C ASP A 529 30.98 -24.14 27.55
N GLY A 530 31.25 -23.02 26.85
CA GLY A 530 30.23 -22.26 26.13
C GLY A 530 30.44 -20.75 26.16
N PHE A 531 29.38 -20.00 26.48
CA PHE A 531 29.40 -18.54 26.51
C PHE A 531 28.89 -17.99 27.83
N VAL A 532 29.33 -16.78 28.19
CA VAL A 532 28.80 -16.02 29.32
C VAL A 532 28.21 -14.72 28.80
N MET A 533 26.89 -14.58 28.88
CA MET A 533 26.15 -13.36 28.53
C MET A 533 26.16 -12.41 29.73
N ALA A 534 26.64 -11.18 29.51
CA ALA A 534 26.60 -10.13 30.51
C ALA A 534 25.22 -9.45 30.50
N HIS A 535 24.48 -9.52 31.62
CA HIS A 535 23.14 -8.93 31.73
C HIS A 535 22.99 -8.13 33.02
N GLY A 536 23.03 -6.80 32.90
CA GLY A 536 22.90 -5.91 34.06
C GLY A 536 24.04 -6.13 35.07
N TRP A 537 23.72 -6.74 36.22
CA TRP A 537 24.66 -7.06 37.30
C TRP A 537 24.94 -8.57 37.46
N GLU A 538 24.38 -9.42 36.59
CA GLU A 538 24.53 -10.89 36.66
C GLU A 538 25.14 -11.45 35.37
N ASP A 539 26.07 -12.40 35.52
CA ASP A 539 26.66 -13.17 34.42
C ASP A 539 25.86 -14.46 34.23
N ILE A 540 25.35 -14.70 33.01
CA ILE A 540 24.51 -15.86 32.70
C ILE A 540 25.28 -16.80 31.78
N ALA A 541 25.47 -18.06 32.22
CA ALA A 541 26.10 -19.09 31.41
C ALA A 541 25.13 -19.64 30.35
N VAL A 542 25.60 -19.71 29.10
CA VAL A 542 24.98 -20.42 27.98
C VAL A 542 25.85 -21.65 27.71
N PRO A 543 25.49 -22.83 28.27
CA PRO A 543 26.27 -24.04 28.05
C PRO A 543 26.13 -24.48 26.60
N VAL A 544 27.25 -24.87 25.99
CA VAL A 544 27.29 -25.43 24.63
C VAL A 544 27.73 -26.88 24.73
N GLU A 545 27.08 -27.79 24.02
CA GLU A 545 27.44 -29.22 24.05
C GLU A 545 28.89 -29.42 23.56
N ALA A 546 29.67 -30.20 24.32
CA ALA A 546 31.08 -30.39 24.05
C ALA A 546 31.32 -31.06 22.68
N GLY A 547 32.14 -30.42 21.83
CA GLY A 547 32.48 -30.93 20.50
C GLY A 547 31.64 -30.36 19.34
N LEU A 548 30.72 -29.42 19.60
CA LEU A 548 29.96 -28.74 18.54
C LEU A 548 30.86 -27.89 17.61
N PRO A 549 30.63 -27.92 16.29
CA PRO A 549 31.30 -27.02 15.35
C PRO A 549 31.06 -25.55 15.69
N PRO A 550 32.04 -24.64 15.51
CA PRO A 550 31.92 -23.25 15.94
C PRO A 550 30.71 -22.49 15.37
N ALA A 551 30.31 -22.75 14.12
CA ALA A 551 29.11 -22.14 13.53
C ALA A 551 27.80 -22.58 14.23
N GLN A 552 27.74 -23.83 14.70
CA GLN A 552 26.57 -24.37 15.41
C GLN A 552 26.51 -23.83 16.84
N ALA A 553 27.65 -23.74 17.53
CA ALA A 553 27.76 -23.10 18.84
C ALA A 553 27.27 -21.64 18.83
N VAL A 554 27.63 -20.87 17.80
CA VAL A 554 27.17 -19.48 17.64
C VAL A 554 25.67 -19.40 17.31
N THR A 555 25.12 -20.40 16.64
CA THR A 555 23.66 -20.49 16.40
C THR A 555 22.91 -20.76 17.70
N GLU A 556 23.43 -21.62 18.57
CA GLU A 556 22.84 -21.84 19.91
C GLU A 556 22.90 -20.57 20.76
N LEU A 557 24.00 -19.81 20.69
CA LEU A 557 24.12 -18.51 21.34
C LEU A 557 23.06 -17.52 20.86
N ASP A 558 22.85 -17.40 19.54
CA ASP A 558 21.84 -16.51 18.97
C ASP A 558 20.41 -16.93 19.38
N ASN A 559 20.13 -18.23 19.45
CA ASN A 559 18.84 -18.74 19.89
C ASN A 559 18.60 -18.48 21.38
N ALA A 560 19.60 -18.72 22.24
CA ALA A 560 19.54 -18.43 23.66
C ALA A 560 19.35 -16.93 23.93
N ALA A 561 20.02 -16.07 23.16
CA ALA A 561 19.87 -14.62 23.22
C ALA A 561 18.44 -14.17 22.83
N LYS A 562 17.89 -14.72 21.74
CA LYS A 562 16.52 -14.44 21.26
C LYS A 562 15.47 -14.95 22.25
N GLU A 563 15.60 -16.17 22.75
CA GLU A 563 14.69 -16.75 23.74
C GLU A 563 14.67 -15.89 25.02
N ARG A 564 15.84 -15.48 25.51
CA ARG A 564 15.94 -14.67 26.73
C ARG A 564 15.28 -13.30 26.57
N LEU A 565 15.57 -12.60 25.48
CA LEU A 565 14.93 -11.31 25.19
C LEU A 565 13.40 -11.47 25.03
N MET A 566 12.93 -12.60 24.49
CA MET A 566 11.50 -12.94 24.44
C MET A 566 10.91 -13.20 25.83
N THR A 567 11.61 -13.90 26.72
CA THR A 567 11.14 -14.13 28.09
C THR A 567 11.01 -12.81 28.88
N GLU A 568 11.98 -11.91 28.74
CA GLU A 568 12.03 -10.64 29.49
C GLU A 568 11.06 -9.59 28.97
N HIS A 569 10.91 -9.51 27.64
CA HIS A 569 10.19 -8.43 26.99
C HIS A 569 8.92 -8.87 26.24
N GLY A 570 8.73 -10.18 26.00
CA GLY A 570 7.60 -10.73 25.24
C GLY A 570 6.23 -10.35 25.80
N LYS A 571 6.01 -10.56 27.11
CA LYS A 571 4.72 -10.25 27.75
C LYS A 571 4.55 -8.76 28.07
N SER A 572 5.60 -8.09 28.54
CA SER A 572 5.55 -6.72 29.05
C SER A 572 5.54 -5.65 27.94
N LEU A 573 6.26 -5.91 26.83
CA LEU A 573 6.43 -4.96 25.73
C LEU A 573 5.70 -5.39 24.44
N GLY A 574 4.93 -6.48 24.49
CA GLY A 574 4.17 -6.97 23.33
C GLY A 574 5.05 -7.43 22.16
N VAL A 575 6.25 -7.95 22.44
CA VAL A 575 7.21 -8.37 21.41
C VAL A 575 6.68 -9.60 20.68
N THR A 576 6.62 -9.52 19.36
CA THR A 576 6.13 -10.58 18.47
C THR A 576 7.26 -11.36 17.79
N SER A 577 8.41 -10.73 17.56
CA SER A 577 9.61 -11.38 17.00
C SER A 577 10.88 -10.64 17.39
N ILE A 578 12.02 -11.35 17.38
CA ILE A 578 13.35 -10.79 17.68
C ILE A 578 14.33 -11.22 16.60
N ARG A 579 15.08 -10.27 16.05
CA ARG A 579 16.09 -10.50 15.00
C ARG A 579 17.39 -9.75 15.26
N GLY A 580 18.51 -10.18 14.69
CA GLY A 580 19.78 -9.43 14.74
C GLY A 580 19.74 -8.18 13.85
N LYS A 581 20.43 -7.09 14.24
CA LYS A 581 20.54 -5.86 13.45
C LYS A 581 21.38 -6.14 12.20
N GLY A 582 20.73 -6.17 11.04
CA GLY A 582 21.32 -6.63 9.77
C GLY A 582 20.62 -7.87 9.19
N GLU A 583 19.79 -8.56 9.96
CA GLU A 583 18.84 -9.57 9.44
C GLU A 583 17.67 -8.85 8.74
N THR A 584 17.41 -9.19 7.48
CA THR A 584 16.39 -8.55 6.62
C THR A 584 14.96 -8.82 7.11
N GLN A 585 14.06 -7.85 6.94
CA GLN A 585 12.63 -7.97 7.26
C GLN A 585 11.98 -9.03 6.35
N ALA A 586 11.34 -10.06 6.91
CA ALA A 586 10.57 -11.01 6.12
C ALA A 586 9.33 -10.30 5.54
N LEU A 587 9.25 -10.21 4.21
CA LEU A 587 8.07 -9.82 3.44
C LEU A 587 6.90 -10.81 3.71
N PRO A 588 5.64 -10.41 3.51
CA PRO A 588 4.53 -11.36 3.54
C PRO A 588 4.71 -12.35 2.38
N THR A 589 5.16 -13.56 2.69
CA THR A 589 5.27 -14.62 1.70
C THR A 589 3.90 -15.25 1.49
N LYS A 590 3.54 -15.53 0.24
CA LYS A 590 2.37 -16.33 -0.13
C LYS A 590 2.26 -17.57 0.77
N PRO A 591 1.06 -18.05 1.15
CA PRO A 591 0.96 -19.30 1.89
C PRO A 591 1.54 -20.46 1.04
N PRO A 592 2.04 -21.54 1.67
CA PRO A 592 2.71 -22.63 0.94
C PRO A 592 1.91 -23.18 -0.25
N HIS A 593 0.58 -23.26 -0.15
CA HIS A 593 -0.28 -23.77 -1.22
C HIS A 593 -0.47 -22.82 -2.42
N GLU A 594 0.04 -21.60 -2.34
CA GLU A 594 0.07 -20.62 -3.44
C GLU A 594 1.45 -20.48 -4.10
N MET A 595 2.47 -21.13 -3.54
CA MET A 595 3.81 -21.18 -4.09
C MET A 595 3.95 -22.35 -5.06
N THR A 596 4.76 -22.19 -6.10
CA THR A 596 5.31 -23.35 -6.83
C THR A 596 6.25 -24.12 -5.91
N PHE A 597 6.49 -25.41 -6.18
CA PHE A 597 7.41 -26.19 -5.37
C PHE A 597 8.82 -25.58 -5.35
N ALA A 598 9.26 -24.99 -6.46
CA ALA A 598 10.55 -24.32 -6.55
C ALA A 598 10.64 -23.11 -5.60
N GLU A 599 9.58 -22.32 -5.50
CA GLU A 599 9.48 -21.19 -4.57
C GLU A 599 9.40 -21.68 -3.12
N PHE A 600 8.58 -22.70 -2.83
CA PHE A 600 8.44 -23.28 -1.50
C PHE A 600 9.77 -23.88 -0.99
N ALA A 601 10.51 -24.58 -1.86
CA ALA A 601 11.78 -25.20 -1.50
C ALA A 601 12.91 -24.19 -1.19
N GLN A 602 12.76 -22.92 -1.57
CA GLN A 602 13.71 -21.86 -1.23
C GLN A 602 13.52 -21.32 0.19
N VAL A 603 12.33 -21.51 0.77
CA VAL A 603 11.92 -20.88 2.03
C VAL A 603 11.52 -21.88 3.13
N ALA A 604 11.65 -23.18 2.84
CA ALA A 604 11.35 -24.27 3.75
C ALA A 604 12.56 -25.19 3.92
N THR A 605 12.77 -25.65 5.15
CA THR A 605 13.86 -26.55 5.53
C THR A 605 13.30 -27.82 6.15
N VAL A 606 14.10 -28.89 6.16
CA VAL A 606 13.74 -30.16 6.83
C VAL A 606 14.86 -30.61 7.75
N ARG A 607 14.48 -31.15 8.91
CA ARG A 607 15.37 -31.76 9.88
C ARG A 607 15.15 -33.26 9.90
N LYS A 608 16.23 -34.04 9.82
CA LYS A 608 16.16 -35.49 9.97
C LYS A 608 15.89 -35.85 11.43
N LEU A 609 14.91 -36.69 11.66
CA LEU A 609 14.51 -37.13 13.00
C LEU A 609 15.26 -38.40 13.40
N GLY A 610 15.44 -38.58 14.71
CA GLY A 610 16.17 -39.73 15.26
C GLY A 610 15.47 -41.07 15.02
N PRO A 611 16.20 -42.20 15.14
CA PRO A 611 15.73 -43.54 14.74
C PRO A 611 14.46 -44.04 15.48
N ASN A 612 14.10 -43.42 16.62
CA ASN A 612 12.95 -43.83 17.44
C ASN A 612 11.70 -42.94 17.26
N HIS A 613 11.70 -41.97 16.35
CA HIS A 613 10.60 -41.00 16.20
C HIS A 613 9.43 -41.51 15.33
N GLY A 614 9.64 -42.56 14.52
CA GLY A 614 8.61 -43.13 13.64
C GLY A 614 8.25 -42.31 12.40
N ARG A 615 8.93 -41.17 12.17
CA ARG A 615 8.90 -40.35 10.95
C ARG A 615 10.33 -39.95 10.61
N GLU A 616 10.66 -39.80 9.34
CA GLU A 616 12.06 -39.55 8.94
C GLU A 616 12.45 -38.07 8.99
N TRP A 617 11.51 -37.17 8.70
CA TRP A 617 11.77 -35.73 8.58
C TRP A 617 10.68 -34.88 9.26
N GLU A 618 11.09 -33.73 9.76
CA GLU A 618 10.20 -32.64 10.16
C GLU A 618 10.49 -31.41 9.32
N ALA A 619 9.47 -30.80 8.73
CA ALA A 619 9.62 -29.62 7.89
C ALA A 619 9.27 -28.33 8.64
N PHE A 620 10.00 -27.26 8.34
CA PHE A 620 9.82 -25.93 8.89
C PHE A 620 9.76 -24.91 7.76
N SER A 621 9.01 -23.83 7.95
CA SER A 621 9.02 -22.67 7.07
C SER A 621 9.65 -21.50 7.83
N ASP A 622 10.60 -20.83 7.18
CA ASP A 622 11.26 -19.64 7.73
C ASP A 622 10.36 -18.39 7.60
N THR A 623 9.20 -18.52 6.96
CA THR A 623 8.31 -17.42 6.61
C THR A 623 7.04 -17.35 7.45
N MET A 624 6.72 -18.41 8.21
CA MET A 624 5.68 -18.37 9.23
C MET A 624 6.30 -17.99 10.57
N ALA A 625 5.90 -16.83 11.11
CA ALA A 625 6.37 -16.32 12.40
C ALA A 625 6.37 -17.44 13.47
N ASN A 626 7.58 -17.70 14.01
CA ASN A 626 7.92 -18.65 15.07
C ASN A 626 8.46 -20.03 14.65
N GLY A 627 8.92 -20.23 13.41
CA GLY A 627 9.56 -21.51 13.03
C GLY A 627 8.66 -22.72 13.27
N LYS A 628 7.35 -22.54 13.10
CA LYS A 628 6.35 -23.58 13.35
C LYS A 628 6.59 -24.75 12.38
N SER A 629 6.59 -25.95 12.95
CA SER A 629 6.58 -27.20 12.19
C SER A 629 5.41 -27.21 11.21
N LEU A 630 5.72 -27.33 9.92
CA LEU A 630 4.74 -27.58 8.86
C LEU A 630 4.23 -29.03 8.90
N GLY A 631 4.85 -29.86 9.75
CA GLY A 631 4.51 -31.25 10.03
C GLY A 631 5.52 -32.25 9.47
N PHE A 632 5.28 -33.52 9.76
CA PHE A 632 6.21 -34.61 9.48
C PHE A 632 6.09 -35.18 8.08
N ALA A 633 7.21 -35.63 7.53
CA ALA A 633 7.33 -36.24 6.21
C ALA A 633 8.25 -37.47 6.24
N ASP A 634 8.07 -38.36 5.27
CA ASP A 634 8.87 -39.56 5.07
C ASP A 634 9.41 -39.55 3.64
N GLY A 635 10.68 -39.92 3.47
CA GLY A 635 11.27 -39.96 2.15
C GLY A 635 12.78 -40.11 2.19
N PRO A 636 13.38 -40.74 1.17
CA PRO A 636 14.82 -41.05 1.16
C PRO A 636 15.71 -39.80 1.08
N THR A 637 15.14 -38.63 0.73
CA THR A 637 15.87 -37.37 0.56
C THR A 637 15.11 -36.18 1.15
N ALA A 638 15.85 -35.16 1.57
CA ALA A 638 15.30 -33.90 2.08
C ALA A 638 14.36 -33.21 1.07
N GLY A 639 14.70 -33.22 -0.22
CA GLY A 639 13.85 -32.68 -1.28
C GLY A 639 12.55 -33.46 -1.48
N GLY A 640 12.58 -34.78 -1.30
CA GLY A 640 11.38 -35.62 -1.31
C GLY A 640 10.43 -35.31 -0.14
N ALA A 641 11.00 -35.11 1.06
CA ALA A 641 10.24 -34.72 2.24
C ALA A 641 9.56 -33.35 2.09
N LEU A 642 10.29 -32.34 1.58
CA LEU A 642 9.73 -31.02 1.28
C LEU A 642 8.59 -31.10 0.26
N ARG A 643 8.74 -31.90 -0.80
CA ARG A 643 7.69 -32.07 -1.82
C ARG A 643 6.43 -32.72 -1.27
N GLN A 644 6.58 -33.65 -0.33
CA GLN A 644 5.45 -34.28 0.37
C GLN A 644 4.69 -33.27 1.24
N VAL A 645 5.39 -32.38 1.94
CA VAL A 645 4.78 -31.32 2.76
C VAL A 645 4.07 -30.29 1.88
N HIS A 646 4.72 -29.82 0.82
CA HIS A 646 4.11 -28.88 -0.14
C HIS A 646 2.82 -29.43 -0.74
N LYS A 647 2.85 -30.70 -1.18
CA LYS A 647 1.67 -31.39 -1.72
C LYS A 647 0.53 -31.49 -0.70
N ARG A 648 0.84 -31.71 0.58
CA ARG A 648 -0.16 -31.75 1.66
C ARG A 648 -0.84 -30.40 1.84
N GLU A 649 -0.09 -29.30 1.81
CA GLU A 649 -0.66 -27.96 1.93
C GLU A 649 -1.59 -27.61 0.76
N VAL A 650 -1.20 -27.93 -0.47
CA VAL A 650 -2.06 -27.79 -1.66
C VAL A 650 -3.34 -28.61 -1.53
N ASN A 651 -3.23 -29.87 -1.08
CA ASN A 651 -4.40 -30.73 -0.81
C ASN A 651 -5.31 -30.12 0.28
N ASN A 652 -4.75 -29.58 1.35
CA ASN A 652 -5.52 -28.97 2.44
C ASN A 652 -6.27 -27.71 1.99
N ALA A 653 -5.68 -26.90 1.12
CA ALA A 653 -6.34 -25.74 0.53
C ALA A 653 -7.51 -26.14 -0.36
N LEU A 654 -7.34 -27.15 -1.22
CA LEU A 654 -8.43 -27.68 -2.05
C LEU A 654 -9.54 -28.32 -1.23
N TYR A 655 -9.18 -29.03 -0.15
CA TYR A 655 -10.15 -29.62 0.78
C TYR A 655 -10.95 -28.53 1.53
N GLY A 656 -10.28 -27.45 1.94
CA GLY A 656 -10.91 -26.32 2.61
C GLY A 656 -11.88 -25.51 1.74
N ASN A 657 -11.91 -25.76 0.43
CA ASN A 657 -12.82 -25.07 -0.51
C ASN A 657 -13.96 -25.96 -1.02
N GLN A 658 -14.23 -27.09 -0.37
CA GLN A 658 -15.41 -27.91 -0.69
C GLN A 658 -16.71 -27.19 -0.30
N LEU A 659 -17.77 -27.43 -1.07
CA LEU A 659 -19.13 -26.86 -0.93
C LEU A 659 -19.67 -26.77 0.50
N ASP A 660 -19.38 -27.78 1.34
CA ASP A 660 -19.89 -27.87 2.72
C ASP A 660 -18.93 -27.29 3.77
N THR A 661 -17.83 -26.68 3.34
CA THR A 661 -16.81 -26.15 4.26
C THR A 661 -17.25 -24.79 4.81
N PRO A 662 -17.38 -24.64 6.15
CA PRO A 662 -17.68 -23.35 6.77
C PRO A 662 -16.70 -22.26 6.34
N GLU A 663 -17.19 -21.05 6.10
CA GLU A 663 -16.43 -19.93 5.53
C GLU A 663 -15.13 -19.61 6.31
N PHE A 664 -15.13 -19.77 7.64
CA PHE A 664 -13.95 -19.55 8.48
C PHE A 664 -12.85 -20.62 8.35
N LEU A 665 -13.12 -21.74 7.67
CA LEU A 665 -12.17 -22.80 7.34
C LEU A 665 -11.71 -22.74 5.88
N GLN A 666 -12.29 -21.86 5.06
CA GLN A 666 -11.93 -21.71 3.66
C GLN A 666 -10.56 -21.05 3.54
N LYS A 667 -9.67 -21.68 2.75
CA LYS A 667 -8.35 -21.17 2.40
C LYS A 667 -8.40 -20.51 1.02
N SER A 668 -7.42 -19.68 0.68
CA SER A 668 -7.24 -19.22 -0.70
C SER A 668 -7.02 -20.41 -1.66
N MET A 669 -7.52 -20.29 -2.89
CA MET A 669 -7.38 -21.34 -3.90
C MET A 669 -5.96 -21.37 -4.47
N PRO A 670 -5.33 -22.56 -4.61
CA PRO A 670 -4.06 -22.69 -5.33
C PRO A 670 -4.16 -22.18 -6.76
N SER A 671 -3.11 -21.53 -7.26
CA SER A 671 -3.08 -21.04 -8.64
C SER A 671 -3.00 -22.19 -9.66
N ALA A 672 -3.39 -21.93 -10.92
CA ALA A 672 -3.28 -22.92 -11.99
C ALA A 672 -1.87 -23.50 -12.11
N ARG A 673 -0.83 -22.65 -12.00
CA ARG A 673 0.58 -23.07 -12.05
C ARG A 673 0.98 -24.03 -10.92
N VAL A 674 0.44 -23.84 -9.72
CA VAL A 674 0.69 -24.77 -8.59
C VAL A 674 -0.06 -26.07 -8.80
N LEU A 675 -1.31 -26.00 -9.29
CA LEU A 675 -2.11 -27.18 -9.56
C LEU A 675 -1.47 -28.08 -10.63
N ASP A 676 -0.80 -27.50 -11.64
CA ASP A 676 -0.11 -28.24 -12.71
C ASP A 676 1.03 -29.12 -12.18
N GLU A 677 1.63 -28.78 -11.03
CA GLU A 677 2.65 -29.61 -10.37
C GLU A 677 2.05 -30.84 -9.67
N TYR A 678 0.72 -30.87 -9.48
CA TYR A 678 0.00 -31.93 -8.78
C TYR A 678 -1.22 -32.44 -9.58
N PRO A 679 -1.01 -33.12 -10.73
CA PRO A 679 -2.10 -33.60 -11.59
C PRO A 679 -3.08 -34.56 -10.88
N ASP A 680 -2.61 -35.29 -9.86
CA ASP A 680 -3.45 -36.18 -9.07
C ASP A 680 -4.43 -35.41 -8.16
N LEU A 681 -4.01 -34.26 -7.62
CA LEU A 681 -4.89 -33.38 -6.84
C LEU A 681 -5.86 -32.63 -7.75
N GLN A 682 -5.43 -32.18 -8.94
CA GLN A 682 -6.34 -31.63 -9.96
C GLN A 682 -7.46 -32.62 -10.30
N LYS A 683 -7.11 -33.90 -10.54
CA LYS A 683 -8.10 -34.94 -10.84
C LYS A 683 -9.03 -35.21 -9.64
N LYS A 684 -8.49 -35.25 -8.42
CA LYS A 684 -9.24 -35.53 -7.19
C LYS A 684 -10.23 -34.42 -6.83
N PHE A 685 -9.87 -33.16 -7.06
CA PHE A 685 -10.68 -31.99 -6.68
C PHE A 685 -11.25 -31.23 -7.90
N ALA A 686 -11.35 -31.88 -9.06
CA ALA A 686 -11.88 -31.28 -10.29
C ALA A 686 -13.23 -30.55 -10.12
N PRO A 687 -14.21 -31.07 -9.34
CA PRO A 687 -15.46 -30.35 -9.10
C PRO A 687 -15.27 -29.01 -8.38
N VAL A 688 -14.42 -28.97 -7.36
CA VAL A 688 -14.12 -27.75 -6.57
C VAL A 688 -13.42 -26.69 -7.43
N ILE A 689 -12.46 -27.13 -8.25
CA ILE A 689 -11.71 -26.25 -9.15
C ILE A 689 -12.63 -25.64 -10.22
N GLU A 690 -13.52 -26.45 -10.80
CA GLU A 690 -14.45 -26.00 -11.82
C GLU A 690 -15.56 -25.10 -11.26
N GLU A 691 -16.07 -25.39 -10.07
CA GLU A 691 -17.05 -24.54 -9.40
C GLU A 691 -16.47 -23.16 -9.04
N HIS A 692 -15.24 -23.11 -8.51
CA HIS A 692 -14.56 -21.85 -8.25
C HIS A 692 -14.36 -21.04 -9.53
N ARG A 693 -14.01 -21.71 -10.65
CA ARG A 693 -13.90 -21.08 -11.97
C ARG A 693 -15.25 -20.50 -12.44
N GLN A 694 -16.34 -21.22 -12.24
CA GLN A 694 -17.69 -20.76 -12.59
C GLN A 694 -18.17 -19.62 -11.69
N MET A 695 -17.81 -19.62 -10.41
CA MET A 695 -18.07 -18.53 -9.47
C MET A 695 -17.40 -17.24 -9.94
N LEU A 696 -16.11 -17.30 -10.29
CA LEU A 696 -15.37 -16.16 -10.84
C LEU A 696 -16.02 -15.62 -12.12
N ALA A 697 -16.42 -16.52 -13.04
CA ALA A 697 -17.10 -16.12 -14.28
C ALA A 697 -18.48 -15.49 -14.04
N LYS A 698 -19.21 -15.89 -12.98
CA LYS A 698 -20.51 -15.29 -12.61
C LYS A 698 -20.35 -13.91 -11.99
N GLU A 699 -19.26 -13.69 -11.26
CA GLU A 699 -18.92 -12.37 -10.73
C GLU A 699 -18.47 -11.40 -11.83
N ASP A 700 -17.74 -11.90 -12.82
CA ASP A 700 -17.40 -11.11 -14.02
C ASP A 700 -18.67 -10.68 -14.77
N ARG A 701 -19.64 -11.58 -14.97
CA ARG A 701 -20.94 -11.21 -15.56
C ARG A 701 -21.69 -10.18 -14.73
N LYS A 702 -21.69 -10.30 -13.40
CA LYS A 702 -22.31 -9.30 -12.52
C LYS A 702 -21.60 -7.95 -12.59
N ALA A 703 -20.28 -7.93 -12.73
CA ALA A 703 -19.51 -6.71 -12.94
C ALA A 703 -19.86 -6.07 -14.29
N THR A 704 -20.03 -6.86 -15.35
CA THR A 704 -20.49 -6.38 -16.66
C THR A 704 -21.96 -5.90 -16.64
N GLU A 705 -22.84 -6.55 -15.89
CA GLU A 705 -24.23 -6.08 -15.69
C GLU A 705 -24.28 -4.79 -14.85
N HIS A 706 -23.34 -4.61 -13.91
CA HIS A 706 -23.17 -3.38 -13.14
C HIS A 706 -22.69 -2.21 -14.01
N GLN A 707 -21.87 -2.51 -15.02
CA GLN A 707 -21.31 -1.55 -15.98
C GLN A 707 -22.37 -0.95 -16.92
N VAL A 708 -23.38 -1.72 -17.33
CA VAL A 708 -24.52 -1.24 -18.15
C VAL A 708 -25.41 -0.26 -17.38
N MET A 709 -25.34 -0.26 -16.04
CA MET A 709 -26.13 0.62 -15.16
C MET A 709 -25.39 1.92 -14.77
N THR A 710 -24.12 2.09 -15.15
CA THR A 710 -23.25 3.22 -14.74
C THR A 710 -22.97 4.24 -15.84
N GLU A 711 -23.41 4.00 -17.08
CA GLU A 711 -23.42 5.03 -18.13
C GLU A 711 -24.69 5.89 -17.99
N SER A 712 -24.56 7.21 -18.20
CA SER A 712 -25.74 8.05 -18.37
C SER A 712 -26.46 7.56 -19.63
N SER A 713 -27.68 7.05 -19.46
CA SER A 713 -28.49 6.53 -20.56
C SER A 713 -28.49 7.52 -21.74
N PRO A 714 -28.46 7.06 -23.00
CA PRO A 714 -28.61 7.94 -24.18
C PRO A 714 -29.79 8.92 -24.08
N TYR A 715 -30.86 8.55 -23.36
CA TYR A 715 -31.98 9.44 -23.05
C TYR A 715 -31.57 10.58 -22.10
N GLU A 716 -30.85 10.26 -21.02
CA GLU A 716 -30.35 11.26 -20.06
C GLU A 716 -29.25 12.15 -20.68
N GLN A 717 -28.43 11.60 -21.58
CA GLN A 717 -27.47 12.37 -22.36
C GLN A 717 -28.16 13.40 -23.26
N ALA A 718 -29.26 13.02 -23.92
CA ALA A 718 -30.07 13.96 -24.70
C ALA A 718 -30.67 15.08 -23.82
N VAL A 719 -31.23 14.73 -22.66
CA VAL A 719 -31.75 15.71 -21.69
C VAL A 719 -30.66 16.71 -21.26
N GLN A 720 -29.47 16.21 -20.95
CA GLN A 720 -28.34 17.04 -20.52
C GLN A 720 -27.84 17.99 -21.62
N ASN A 721 -27.79 17.53 -22.88
CA ASN A 721 -27.43 18.36 -24.02
C ASN A 721 -28.44 19.51 -24.23
N PHE A 722 -29.73 19.21 -24.15
CA PHE A 722 -30.79 20.21 -24.26
C PHE A 722 -30.72 21.27 -23.16
N VAL A 723 -30.43 20.86 -21.92
CA VAL A 723 -30.22 21.78 -20.79
C VAL A 723 -28.98 22.65 -21.00
N THR A 724 -27.88 22.05 -21.50
CA THR A 724 -26.63 22.77 -21.81
C THR A 724 -26.84 23.81 -22.91
N ASN A 725 -27.75 23.55 -23.85
CA ASN A 725 -28.15 24.48 -24.91
C ASN A 725 -29.19 25.54 -24.46
N GLY A 726 -29.41 25.69 -23.14
CA GLY A 726 -30.25 26.74 -22.56
C GLY A 726 -31.72 26.35 -22.39
N GLY A 727 -32.08 25.09 -22.63
CA GLY A 727 -33.42 24.56 -22.39
C GLY A 727 -33.69 24.19 -20.92
N LYS A 728 -34.96 24.02 -20.56
CA LYS A 728 -35.34 23.49 -19.23
C LYS A 728 -35.46 21.98 -19.29
N GLU A 729 -34.96 21.28 -18.27
CA GLU A 729 -35.00 19.82 -18.16
C GLU A 729 -36.43 19.26 -18.29
N THR A 730 -37.41 19.94 -17.69
CA THR A 730 -38.84 19.55 -17.76
C THR A 730 -39.39 19.60 -19.19
N ASP A 731 -38.90 20.54 -20.01
CA ASP A 731 -39.27 20.63 -21.42
C ASP A 731 -38.53 19.58 -22.24
N ALA A 732 -37.28 19.30 -21.92
CA ALA A 732 -36.47 18.26 -22.56
C ALA A 732 -37.17 16.89 -22.49
N ARG A 733 -37.54 16.48 -21.27
CA ARG A 733 -38.21 15.21 -21.01
C ARG A 733 -39.59 15.13 -21.69
N ARG A 734 -40.36 16.23 -21.62
CA ARG A 734 -41.68 16.30 -22.27
C ARG A 734 -41.60 16.16 -23.79
N ILE A 735 -40.58 16.74 -24.42
CA ILE A 735 -40.37 16.64 -25.88
C ILE A 735 -39.95 15.21 -26.22
N LEU A 736 -38.94 14.65 -25.54
CA LEU A 736 -38.47 13.28 -25.79
C LEU A 736 -39.58 12.24 -25.59
N ASP A 737 -40.35 12.34 -24.51
CA ASP A 737 -41.45 11.41 -24.24
C ASP A 737 -42.56 11.52 -25.28
N SER A 738 -42.80 12.73 -25.82
CA SER A 738 -43.77 12.95 -26.90
C SER A 738 -43.31 12.32 -28.21
N GLU A 739 -42.03 12.48 -28.56
CA GLU A 739 -41.45 11.86 -29.76
C GLU A 739 -41.39 10.33 -29.62
N LEU A 740 -41.18 9.80 -28.42
CA LEU A 740 -41.13 8.35 -28.17
C LEU A 740 -42.52 7.71 -27.97
N ALA A 741 -43.62 8.47 -28.00
CA ALA A 741 -44.97 7.98 -27.73
C ALA A 741 -45.59 7.08 -28.84
N GLY A 742 -44.79 6.58 -29.79
CA GLY A 742 -45.23 5.69 -30.87
C GLY A 742 -44.06 4.99 -31.60
N ASP A 743 -44.36 4.21 -32.65
CA ASP A 743 -43.34 3.59 -33.51
C ASP A 743 -42.60 4.68 -34.31
N VAL A 744 -41.48 5.14 -33.77
CA VAL A 744 -40.63 6.16 -34.38
C VAL A 744 -39.37 5.50 -34.94
N SER A 745 -39.08 5.80 -36.21
CA SER A 745 -37.84 5.36 -36.85
C SER A 745 -36.64 6.18 -36.33
N ALA A 746 -35.45 5.58 -36.27
CA ALA A 746 -34.22 6.26 -35.86
C ALA A 746 -34.01 7.61 -36.57
N LYS A 747 -34.27 7.66 -37.88
CA LYS A 747 -34.15 8.90 -38.66
C LYS A 747 -35.12 10.00 -38.21
N ALA A 748 -36.37 9.65 -37.94
CA ALA A 748 -37.38 10.63 -37.49
C ALA A 748 -37.06 11.16 -36.09
N LEU A 749 -36.51 10.32 -35.21
CA LEU A 749 -36.05 10.75 -33.90
C LEU A 749 -34.79 11.63 -34.01
N ALA A 750 -33.84 11.28 -34.87
CA ALA A 750 -32.65 12.09 -35.12
C ALA A 750 -33.01 13.50 -35.66
N ASP A 751 -33.93 13.56 -36.63
CA ASP A 751 -34.44 14.84 -37.16
C ASP A 751 -35.09 15.70 -36.05
N ALA A 752 -35.84 15.07 -35.13
CA ALA A 752 -36.46 15.76 -33.99
C ALA A 752 -35.44 16.22 -32.94
N LEU A 753 -34.43 15.40 -32.62
CA LEU A 753 -33.35 15.75 -31.70
C LEU A 753 -32.53 16.93 -32.23
N ALA A 754 -32.21 16.94 -33.52
CA ALA A 754 -31.53 18.05 -34.17
C ALA A 754 -32.41 19.32 -34.19
N PHE A 755 -33.69 19.19 -34.55
CA PHE A 755 -34.63 20.31 -34.61
C PHE A 755 -34.84 20.99 -33.26
N HIS A 756 -34.93 20.20 -32.18
CA HIS A 756 -35.12 20.70 -30.82
C HIS A 756 -33.81 21.01 -30.09
N CYS A 757 -32.65 20.99 -30.77
CA CYS A 757 -31.34 21.31 -30.19
C CYS A 757 -30.90 20.37 -29.05
N PHE A 758 -31.32 19.10 -29.09
CA PHE A 758 -30.78 18.04 -28.22
C PHE A 758 -29.40 17.55 -28.68
N ALA A 759 -29.08 17.71 -29.96
CA ALA A 759 -27.79 17.33 -30.54
C ALA A 759 -27.59 18.10 -31.87
N ASN A 760 -26.34 18.20 -32.34
CA ASN A 760 -26.11 18.66 -33.71
C ASN A 760 -26.48 17.55 -34.72
N ALA A 761 -26.55 17.88 -36.01
CA ALA A 761 -27.04 16.95 -37.04
C ALA A 761 -26.21 15.66 -37.17
N VAL A 762 -24.95 15.64 -36.74
CA VAL A 762 -24.08 14.45 -36.78
C VAL A 762 -24.30 13.59 -35.53
N GLU A 763 -24.40 14.22 -34.37
CA GLU A 763 -24.63 13.55 -33.08
C GLU A 763 -26.06 13.03 -32.90
N ALA A 764 -27.03 13.64 -33.59
CA ALA A 764 -28.44 13.28 -33.45
C ALA A 764 -28.76 11.86 -33.97
N ASP A 765 -28.05 11.39 -34.99
CA ASP A 765 -28.22 10.04 -35.54
C ASP A 765 -27.80 8.95 -34.54
N ASP A 766 -26.61 9.11 -33.94
CA ASP A 766 -26.07 8.16 -32.96
C ASP A 766 -26.91 8.15 -31.67
N LEU A 767 -27.32 9.33 -31.22
CA LEU A 767 -28.14 9.49 -30.02
C LEU A 767 -29.55 8.88 -30.21
N ALA A 768 -30.15 9.04 -31.39
CA ALA A 768 -31.44 8.42 -31.71
C ALA A 768 -31.36 6.89 -31.74
N VAL A 769 -30.29 6.32 -32.31
CA VAL A 769 -30.07 4.86 -32.31
C VAL A 769 -29.89 4.35 -30.88
N GLY A 770 -29.12 5.05 -30.05
CA GLY A 770 -28.91 4.71 -28.64
C GLY A 770 -30.23 4.68 -27.85
N ILE A 771 -31.04 5.73 -27.95
CA ILE A 771 -32.32 5.87 -27.24
C ILE A 771 -33.30 4.75 -27.66
N LEU A 772 -33.46 4.50 -28.96
CA LEU A 772 -34.39 3.45 -29.43
C LEU A 772 -33.94 2.05 -29.05
N THR A 773 -32.63 1.79 -29.05
CA THR A 773 -32.06 0.50 -28.62
C THR A 773 -32.34 0.26 -27.13
N GLU A 774 -32.24 1.31 -26.31
CA GLU A 774 -32.55 1.24 -24.89
C GLU A 774 -34.05 0.96 -24.64
N GLU A 775 -34.95 1.66 -25.35
CA GLU A 775 -36.40 1.44 -25.23
C GLU A 775 -36.82 0.04 -25.70
N GLN A 776 -36.18 -0.49 -26.76
CA GLN A 776 -36.38 -1.89 -27.18
C GLN A 776 -35.95 -2.88 -26.10
N LYS A 777 -34.81 -2.66 -25.44
CA LYS A 777 -34.35 -3.50 -24.30
C LYS A 777 -35.33 -3.43 -23.13
N LYS A 778 -35.84 -2.24 -22.79
CA LYS A 778 -36.87 -2.06 -21.72
C LYS A 778 -38.18 -2.77 -22.05
N MET A 779 -38.59 -2.77 -23.32
CA MET A 779 -39.77 -3.49 -23.79
C MET A 779 -39.60 -5.02 -23.70
N LEU A 780 -38.47 -5.55 -24.19
CA LEU A 780 -38.14 -6.97 -24.10
C LEU A 780 -38.06 -7.44 -22.64
N ALA A 781 -37.43 -6.67 -21.75
CA ALA A 781 -37.36 -6.99 -20.32
C ALA A 781 -38.74 -7.00 -19.64
N LYS A 782 -39.68 -6.12 -20.06
CA LYS A 782 -41.08 -6.15 -19.59
C LYS A 782 -41.84 -7.38 -20.10
N GLU A 783 -41.58 -7.82 -21.33
CA GLU A 783 -42.18 -9.03 -21.90
C GLU A 783 -41.64 -10.30 -21.24
N ASP A 784 -40.34 -10.38 -20.95
CA ASP A 784 -39.72 -11.48 -20.23
C ASP A 784 -40.24 -11.56 -18.79
N ARG A 785 -40.40 -10.41 -18.12
CA ARG A 785 -41.00 -10.35 -16.78
C ARG A 785 -42.45 -10.82 -16.77
N LYS A 786 -43.27 -10.38 -17.75
CA LYS A 786 -44.65 -10.86 -17.90
C LYS A 786 -44.71 -12.35 -18.21
N SER A 787 -43.79 -12.86 -19.05
CA SER A 787 -43.66 -14.29 -19.34
C SER A 787 -43.27 -15.10 -18.10
N SER A 788 -42.36 -14.58 -17.28
CA SER A 788 -41.95 -15.19 -16.01
C SER A 788 -43.08 -15.18 -14.97
N GLU A 789 -43.80 -14.07 -14.84
CA GLU A 789 -44.97 -13.95 -13.95
C GLU A 789 -46.10 -14.89 -14.40
N TYR A 790 -46.31 -15.04 -15.71
CA TYR A 790 -47.25 -16.02 -16.29
C TYR A 790 -46.83 -17.47 -16.03
N GLN A 791 -45.53 -17.79 -16.13
CA GLN A 791 -44.99 -19.12 -15.81
C GLN A 791 -45.13 -19.46 -14.32
N MET A 792 -44.89 -18.47 -13.44
CA MET A 792 -45.04 -18.63 -11.99
C MET A 792 -46.51 -18.80 -11.57
N THR A 793 -47.44 -18.05 -12.16
CA THR A 793 -48.88 -18.24 -11.92
C THR A 793 -49.34 -19.61 -12.42
N LYS A 794 -48.87 -20.06 -13.59
CA LYS A 794 -49.18 -21.41 -14.11
C LYS A 794 -48.57 -22.54 -13.28
N GLN A 795 -47.40 -22.32 -12.67
CA GLN A 795 -46.81 -23.26 -11.69
C GLN A 795 -47.57 -23.27 -10.38
N ALA A 796 -48.03 -22.11 -9.90
CA ALA A 796 -48.86 -22.00 -8.69
C ALA A 796 -50.23 -22.66 -8.86
N GLU A 797 -50.86 -22.53 -10.03
CA GLU A 797 -52.11 -23.24 -10.38
C GLU A 797 -51.92 -24.76 -10.44
N ARG A 798 -50.76 -25.23 -10.96
CA ARG A 798 -50.39 -26.66 -10.94
C ARG A 798 -50.12 -27.18 -9.54
N ALA A 799 -49.52 -26.36 -8.66
CA ALA A 799 -49.26 -26.71 -7.27
C ALA A 799 -50.56 -26.76 -6.45
N ALA A 800 -51.52 -25.85 -6.69
CA ALA A 800 -52.81 -25.84 -6.03
C ALA A 800 -53.75 -26.98 -6.46
N GLY A 801 -53.46 -27.65 -7.58
CA GLY A 801 -54.20 -28.84 -8.04
C GLY A 801 -53.79 -30.16 -7.36
N HIS A 802 -52.72 -30.15 -6.56
CA HIS A 802 -52.18 -31.32 -5.87
C HIS A 802 -52.29 -31.19 -4.35
N ASP A 803 -53.49 -30.97 -3.83
CA ASP A 803 -53.82 -31.35 -2.46
C ASP A 803 -55.32 -31.61 -2.30
N LYS A 804 -55.72 -32.86 -2.60
CA LYS A 804 -56.88 -33.49 -1.96
C LYS A 804 -56.47 -34.90 -1.52
N PRO A 805 -56.64 -35.26 -0.24
CA PRO A 805 -56.22 -36.56 0.28
C PRO A 805 -57.20 -37.67 -0.13
N ASN A 806 -56.60 -38.82 -0.42
CA ASN A 806 -57.21 -40.05 -0.89
C ASN A 806 -58.00 -40.74 0.25
N ALA A 807 -59.25 -41.14 -0.01
CA ALA A 807 -60.00 -42.04 0.86
C ALA A 807 -60.84 -43.03 0.03
N ALA A 808 -60.53 -44.32 0.24
CA ALA A 808 -61.31 -45.54 0.01
C ALA A 808 -61.73 -45.97 -1.42
N ASP A 809 -61.24 -47.16 -1.79
CA ASP A 809 -61.76 -48.12 -2.80
C ASP A 809 -63.27 -48.42 -2.65
N PRO A 810 -64.03 -48.99 -3.63
CA PRO A 810 -63.57 -50.02 -4.59
C PRO A 810 -64.18 -50.05 -6.03
N ALA A 811 -63.46 -50.74 -6.93
CA ALA A 811 -63.91 -51.70 -7.97
C ALA A 811 -64.83 -51.32 -9.17
N ALA A 812 -64.51 -51.99 -10.31
CA ALA A 812 -65.33 -52.30 -11.50
C ALA A 812 -65.62 -51.14 -12.47
N ASP A 813 -65.75 -51.27 -13.79
CA ASP A 813 -65.62 -52.29 -14.83
C ASP A 813 -66.00 -51.54 -16.15
N LYS A 814 -65.61 -52.08 -17.32
CA LYS A 814 -66.15 -51.80 -18.69
C LYS A 814 -65.61 -50.64 -19.54
N SER A 815 -64.76 -51.02 -20.49
CA SER A 815 -65.00 -51.03 -21.96
C SER A 815 -65.16 -49.71 -22.77
N PRO A 816 -64.88 -49.76 -24.11
CA PRO A 816 -64.26 -48.67 -24.87
C PRO A 816 -65.14 -48.00 -25.97
N GLU A 817 -64.51 -47.09 -26.76
CA GLU A 817 -64.82 -46.62 -28.15
C GLU A 817 -65.76 -45.39 -28.38
N PRO A 818 -65.71 -44.67 -29.54
CA PRO A 818 -64.61 -44.38 -30.51
C PRO A 818 -64.68 -42.91 -31.14
N PRO A 819 -64.33 -42.59 -32.43
CA PRO A 819 -63.36 -41.52 -32.78
C PRO A 819 -63.90 -40.46 -33.81
N GLU A 820 -63.00 -39.78 -34.55
CA GLU A 820 -63.19 -38.95 -35.78
C GLU A 820 -63.72 -37.49 -35.61
N ALA A 821 -63.38 -36.46 -36.40
CA ALA A 821 -62.50 -36.29 -37.57
C ALA A 821 -62.21 -34.78 -37.83
N ASP A 822 -60.98 -34.51 -38.29
CA ASP A 822 -60.51 -33.76 -39.48
C ASP A 822 -61.01 -32.33 -39.90
N LYS A 823 -59.99 -31.50 -40.25
CA LYS A 823 -59.91 -30.30 -41.15
C LYS A 823 -60.22 -28.86 -40.65
N PRO A 824 -59.71 -27.80 -41.33
CA PRO A 824 -58.33 -27.54 -41.81
C PRO A 824 -57.83 -26.08 -41.52
N GLU A 825 -56.57 -25.82 -41.86
CA GLU A 825 -55.81 -24.58 -41.68
C GLU A 825 -56.06 -23.42 -42.70
N ARG A 826 -55.77 -22.19 -42.22
CA ARG A 826 -55.29 -20.94 -42.89
C ARG A 826 -56.27 -20.02 -43.66
N PRO A 827 -55.96 -18.71 -43.89
CA PRO A 827 -54.88 -17.86 -43.35
C PRO A 827 -55.31 -16.44 -42.87
N ALA A 828 -54.32 -15.74 -42.30
CA ALA A 828 -54.37 -14.39 -41.74
C ALA A 828 -54.44 -13.23 -42.76
N ARG A 829 -55.06 -12.10 -42.34
CA ARG A 829 -54.78 -10.72 -42.82
C ARG A 829 -55.44 -9.64 -41.91
N PRO A 830 -55.10 -8.34 -42.03
CA PRO A 830 -54.40 -7.54 -41.04
C PRO A 830 -55.30 -6.48 -40.35
N ARG A 831 -54.79 -5.71 -39.37
CA ARG A 831 -55.48 -4.50 -38.90
C ARG A 831 -54.58 -3.26 -38.88
N LEU A 832 -54.99 -2.30 -39.73
CA LEU A 832 -54.57 -0.91 -39.78
C LEU A 832 -55.30 -0.07 -38.71
N ARG A 833 -54.63 1.02 -38.32
CA ARG A 833 -55.05 2.13 -37.44
C ARG A 833 -56.24 2.95 -37.98
N GLN A 834 -57.00 3.56 -37.06
CA GLN A 834 -57.61 4.91 -37.10
C GLN A 834 -58.14 5.22 -35.67
N SER A 835 -57.56 6.14 -34.89
CA SER A 835 -57.70 7.61 -34.84
C SER A 835 -58.99 8.15 -34.16
N HIS A 836 -58.78 9.13 -33.26
CA HIS A 836 -59.70 10.10 -32.65
C HIS A 836 -60.34 9.79 -31.29
N ARG A 837 -59.79 10.42 -30.24
CA ARG A 837 -60.55 11.24 -29.28
C ARG A 837 -59.62 12.27 -28.62
N LYS A 838 -59.71 13.52 -29.09
CA LYS A 838 -59.25 14.73 -28.39
C LYS A 838 -60.36 15.22 -27.46
N ALA A 839 -59.93 15.92 -26.41
CA ALA A 839 -60.64 16.97 -25.67
C ALA A 839 -61.67 16.54 -24.59
N ALA A 840 -61.25 16.65 -23.33
CA ALA A 840 -61.82 17.60 -22.36
C ALA A 840 -61.26 17.31 -20.95
N ALA A 841 -60.33 18.15 -20.47
CA ALA A 841 -60.13 18.53 -19.06
C ALA A 841 -58.68 18.99 -18.82
N MET A 842 -58.39 20.26 -19.07
CA MET A 842 -57.58 21.11 -18.18
C MET A 842 -57.58 22.54 -18.72
N GLU A 843 -58.67 23.23 -18.41
CA GLU A 843 -58.59 24.60 -17.93
C GLU A 843 -58.64 24.48 -16.39
N ARG A 844 -57.47 24.48 -15.76
CA ARG A 844 -57.21 24.77 -14.33
C ARG A 844 -55.71 24.72 -14.04
#